data_AF-A0A3D5H650-F1
#
_entry.id   AF-A0A3D5H650-F1
#
_cell.length_a   1.000
_cell.length_b   1.000
_cell.length_c   1.000
_cell.angle_alpha   90.00
_cell.angle_beta   90.00
_cell.angle_gamma   90.00
#
_symmetry.space_group_name_H-M   'P 1'
#
loop_
_entity.id
_entity.type
_entity.pdbx_description
1 polymer ?
#
loop_
_entity_poly.entity_id
_entity_poly.type
_entity_poly.pdbx_seq_one_letter_code
_entity_poly.pdbx_strand_id
1 'polypeptide(L)'
;MKRLIVAGLLVLAGLYQSNAQYPLYTIRQIQEVSADSLRMLDTLQRSQLGRWTAQTSPRFHDTVRVRGVCVVPAKVINFTSLGYNFLIASGENSWGGLLVRPNISSTSNPGDTVFAIQWGMLNVEPGDTVQLTGYIDEFPLSDLVSATQIVPVYSQPLAIFPGPGPSAIPPHVPKLASDFWRGPFPSSPPYPPNGIQFSTGEPMEFMRVVLTNLSVVAYVNQTNGTFQMVDQSGNMFSTMDASKWFTTRGHRDPLSTYALPPIGSIIDTIRGYIVTNSGQEAARGYRIAPIYPGDIRYGSVTLPIVNTHRRYPVVVPPDSTPTIACRITKGNIGVASRQLRYSINNGPFVNVTMTLNAADTTYRAQIPQQAANTFVHYYISVTDSAVPPNTVKLASSATDGSQTDTLRGFFFYTVLNRPITISDIQTTPYPNGRTPYLGAVVPVRGIITADTASLIPPPPRFRGTSAWYMQNGNQPWSGIWVYNDSTSLAGLLGLRNGDSVAVTGVVAEDFDVTRVERQTTPPVVYTPNNPLPAPVVLPTSTFGASVGNGTPTAERWEGMLVQFNNVVMPDSEPTFQDINEFAVDDGSGVVLVRKDGTHRYTTTVADTAGGRILIRRGQRISYIRGVIYFAGGGGGFRYKLVPRSNADFGVITGVDIERNPTVVDHFSLAQNYPNPFNPATTFRYSLPFSEFVTVKIYNLLGQEVETLVNEQQQSGEYTLRYDASRLTSGVYFYQLRAGSFSEVRKMLLLK
;
A
#
# COMPACT_ATOMS: atom_id res chain seq x y z
N MET A 1 6.52 -59.92 40.73
CA MET A 1 5.85 -58.62 41.03
C MET A 1 6.79 -57.47 41.47
N LYS A 2 8.08 -57.42 41.05
CA LYS A 2 8.96 -56.25 41.35
C LYS A 2 9.83 -55.74 40.18
N ARG A 3 9.62 -56.23 38.95
CA ARG A 3 10.38 -55.77 37.75
C ARG A 3 9.55 -55.07 36.66
N LEU A 4 8.22 -54.98 36.80
CA LEU A 4 7.36 -54.25 35.84
C LEU A 4 7.05 -52.80 36.24
N ILE A 5 7.28 -52.40 37.50
CA ILE A 5 6.95 -51.04 37.98
C ILE A 5 8.09 -50.04 37.70
N VAL A 6 9.33 -50.52 37.54
CA VAL A 6 10.50 -49.64 37.32
C VAL A 6 10.61 -49.17 35.87
N ALA A 7 10.18 -49.97 34.88
CA ALA A 7 10.19 -49.55 33.47
C ALA A 7 9.07 -48.54 33.12
N GLY A 8 7.89 -48.66 33.75
CA GLY A 8 6.80 -47.69 33.57
C GLY A 8 7.08 -46.31 34.20
N LEU A 9 7.78 -46.28 35.34
CA LEU A 9 8.20 -45.02 35.97
C LEU A 9 9.40 -44.36 35.26
N LEU A 10 10.29 -45.12 34.62
CA LEU A 10 11.42 -44.56 33.86
C LEU A 10 11.02 -43.99 32.49
N VAL A 11 9.97 -44.51 31.85
CA VAL A 11 9.45 -43.93 30.60
C VAL A 11 8.64 -42.65 30.86
N LEU A 12 7.90 -42.57 31.98
CA LEU A 12 7.27 -41.33 32.43
C LEU A 12 8.28 -40.30 32.97
N ALA A 13 9.36 -40.72 33.64
CA ALA A 13 10.42 -39.81 34.08
C ALA A 13 11.30 -39.31 32.91
N GLY A 14 11.52 -40.12 31.88
CA GLY A 14 12.27 -39.74 30.67
C GLY A 14 11.54 -38.72 29.79
N LEU A 15 10.19 -38.79 29.71
CA LEU A 15 9.36 -37.79 29.02
C LEU A 15 9.18 -36.48 29.83
N TYR A 16 9.30 -36.53 31.15
CA TYR A 16 9.31 -35.32 32.00
C TYR A 16 10.68 -34.64 32.05
N GLN A 17 11.78 -35.35 31.83
CA GLN A 17 13.12 -34.75 31.83
C GLN A 17 13.46 -33.93 30.57
N SER A 18 12.82 -34.17 29.41
CA SER A 18 13.09 -33.37 28.20
C SER A 18 12.41 -31.99 28.20
N ASN A 19 11.36 -31.82 29.01
CA ASN A 19 10.59 -30.57 29.11
C ASN A 19 11.11 -29.62 30.20
N ALA A 20 12.01 -30.04 31.11
CA ALA A 20 12.49 -29.18 32.21
C ALA A 20 13.62 -28.21 31.80
N GLN A 21 14.13 -28.32 30.57
CA GLN A 21 15.32 -27.58 30.10
C GLN A 21 15.06 -26.10 29.81
N TYR A 22 13.82 -25.71 29.51
CA TYR A 22 13.47 -24.33 29.13
C TYR A 22 12.63 -23.63 30.21
N PRO A 23 12.84 -22.33 30.46
CA PRO A 23 12.06 -21.58 31.44
C PRO A 23 10.57 -21.55 31.05
N LEU A 24 9.70 -21.67 32.05
CA LEU A 24 8.25 -21.47 31.88
C LEU A 24 7.94 -19.99 32.11
N TYR A 25 7.36 -19.34 31.11
CA TYR A 25 6.90 -17.97 31.19
C TYR A 25 5.38 -17.89 31.02
N THR A 26 4.77 -16.89 31.65
CA THR A 26 3.39 -16.53 31.36
C THR A 26 3.32 -15.84 29.99
N ILE A 27 2.13 -15.83 29.38
CA ILE A 27 1.92 -15.12 28.11
C ILE A 27 2.27 -13.63 28.26
N ARG A 28 1.91 -13.02 29.38
CA ARG A 28 2.31 -11.63 29.67
C ARG A 28 3.81 -11.42 29.74
N GLN A 29 4.57 -12.31 30.36
CA GLN A 29 6.04 -12.19 30.41
C GLN A 29 6.71 -12.33 29.03
N ILE A 30 6.01 -12.91 28.07
CA ILE A 30 6.43 -13.01 26.66
C ILE A 30 6.02 -11.75 25.90
N GLN A 31 4.81 -11.25 26.10
CA GLN A 31 4.20 -10.19 25.30
C GLN A 31 4.52 -8.76 25.81
N GLU A 32 4.60 -8.56 27.12
CA GLU A 32 4.65 -7.22 27.72
C GLU A 32 5.94 -6.47 27.40
N VAL A 33 5.77 -5.29 26.79
CA VAL A 33 6.84 -4.31 26.57
C VAL A 33 6.64 -3.06 27.43
N SER A 34 7.70 -2.26 27.58
CA SER A 34 7.68 -1.07 28.45
C SER A 34 6.63 -0.05 28.01
N ALA A 35 5.82 0.41 28.97
CA ALA A 35 4.85 1.48 28.74
C ALA A 35 5.51 2.79 28.23
N ASP A 36 6.74 3.07 28.64
CA ASP A 36 7.48 4.24 28.17
C ASP A 36 7.90 4.10 26.70
N SER A 37 8.29 2.89 26.28
CA SER A 37 8.55 2.58 24.87
C SER A 37 7.31 2.81 24.02
N LEU A 38 6.16 2.32 24.48
CA LEU A 38 4.90 2.48 23.75
C LEU A 38 4.41 3.94 23.69
N ARG A 39 4.55 4.72 24.77
CA ARG A 39 4.23 6.16 24.78
C ARG A 39 5.16 6.97 23.88
N MET A 40 6.43 6.58 23.82
CA MET A 40 7.37 7.16 22.85
C MET A 40 6.90 6.87 21.42
N LEU A 41 6.43 5.65 21.14
CA LEU A 41 5.87 5.30 19.83
C LEU A 41 4.59 6.09 19.51
N ASP A 42 3.72 6.34 20.48
CA ASP A 42 2.55 7.23 20.32
C ASP A 42 2.97 8.64 19.92
N THR A 43 4.12 9.13 20.38
CA THR A 43 4.61 10.48 20.03
C THR A 43 5.24 10.49 18.65
N LEU A 44 6.10 9.51 18.39
CA LEU A 44 6.88 9.46 17.17
C LEU A 44 6.01 9.04 15.97
N GLN A 45 4.99 8.21 16.18
CA GLN A 45 4.11 7.62 15.16
C GLN A 45 4.82 6.82 14.03
N ARG A 46 5.05 7.39 12.83
CA ARG A 46 5.70 6.69 11.69
C ARG A 46 7.00 7.31 11.17
N SER A 47 7.40 8.47 11.67
CA SER A 47 8.57 9.26 11.26
C SER A 47 9.99 8.69 11.49
N GLN A 48 10.19 7.42 11.94
CA GLN A 48 11.54 6.90 12.29
C GLN A 48 11.70 5.40 11.98
N LEU A 49 12.87 5.01 11.45
CA LEU A 49 13.21 3.67 10.93
C LEU A 49 13.68 2.62 11.98
N GLY A 50 13.59 2.90 13.30
CA GLY A 50 14.05 1.99 14.37
C GLY A 50 12.97 1.39 15.29
N ARG A 51 11.68 1.65 15.00
CA ARG A 51 10.55 1.46 15.93
C ARG A 51 10.20 0.02 16.28
N TRP A 52 10.53 -0.93 15.41
CA TRP A 52 10.21 -2.34 15.62
C TRP A 52 10.76 -2.86 16.96
N THR A 53 11.96 -2.40 17.35
CA THR A 53 12.59 -2.79 18.63
C THR A 53 11.82 -2.35 19.87
N ALA A 54 10.97 -1.31 19.78
CA ALA A 54 10.21 -0.79 20.92
C ALA A 54 8.91 -1.58 21.20
N GLN A 55 8.52 -2.45 20.27
CA GLN A 55 7.40 -3.40 20.36
C GLN A 55 7.88 -4.85 20.50
N THR A 56 9.16 -5.09 20.24
CA THR A 56 9.75 -6.43 20.29
C THR A 56 9.65 -7.01 21.69
N SER A 57 9.18 -8.25 21.76
CA SER A 57 9.14 -9.03 22.98
C SER A 57 10.48 -8.96 23.74
N PRO A 58 10.47 -8.81 25.09
CA PRO A 58 11.70 -8.92 25.89
C PRO A 58 12.31 -10.32 25.87
N ARG A 59 11.63 -11.28 25.21
CA ARG A 59 12.03 -12.68 25.05
C ARG A 59 12.31 -13.04 23.61
N PHE A 60 12.42 -12.07 22.70
CA PHE A 60 12.70 -12.34 21.30
C PHE A 60 13.92 -13.25 21.12
N HIS A 61 13.72 -14.34 20.37
CA HIS A 61 14.64 -15.47 20.16
C HIS A 61 14.91 -16.39 21.37
N ASP A 62 14.33 -16.13 22.55
CA ASP A 62 14.39 -17.09 23.66
C ASP A 62 13.57 -18.34 23.32
N THR A 63 14.09 -19.51 23.65
CA THR A 63 13.29 -20.75 23.67
C THR A 63 12.66 -20.93 25.05
N VAL A 64 11.34 -20.99 25.07
CA VAL A 64 10.53 -20.93 26.30
C VAL A 64 9.47 -22.01 26.29
N ARG A 65 8.95 -22.30 27.49
CA ARG A 65 7.67 -22.97 27.66
C ARG A 65 6.61 -21.94 27.96
N VAL A 66 5.43 -22.15 27.39
CA VAL A 66 4.24 -21.35 27.68
C VAL A 66 3.05 -22.27 27.87
N ARG A 67 2.14 -21.85 28.76
CA ARG A 67 0.84 -22.51 28.98
C ARG A 67 -0.27 -21.48 28.82
N GLY A 68 -1.34 -21.85 28.12
CA GLY A 68 -2.50 -20.99 27.91
C GLY A 68 -3.73 -21.79 27.47
N VAL A 69 -4.90 -21.16 27.54
CA VAL A 69 -6.17 -21.74 27.07
C VAL A 69 -6.31 -21.47 25.58
N CYS A 70 -6.57 -22.49 24.77
CA CYS A 70 -6.89 -22.33 23.36
C CYS A 70 -8.19 -21.53 23.20
N VAL A 71 -8.13 -20.41 22.50
CA VAL A 71 -9.27 -19.53 22.26
C VAL A 71 -9.69 -19.51 20.78
N VAL A 72 -8.79 -19.89 19.89
CA VAL A 72 -9.08 -20.22 18.48
C VAL A 72 -8.25 -21.43 18.11
N PRO A 73 -8.85 -22.55 17.70
CA PRO A 73 -8.14 -23.76 17.36
C PRO A 73 -7.53 -23.67 15.96
N ALA A 74 -6.72 -24.67 15.62
CA ALA A 74 -6.21 -24.82 14.26
C ALA A 74 -7.38 -25.01 13.25
N LYS A 75 -7.10 -24.76 11.96
CA LYS A 75 -8.00 -24.73 10.79
C LYS A 75 -8.98 -23.56 10.72
N VAL A 76 -8.98 -22.70 11.73
CA VAL A 76 -9.81 -21.50 11.76
C VAL A 76 -9.03 -20.29 11.24
N ILE A 77 -7.81 -20.09 11.75
CA ILE A 77 -6.97 -18.93 11.39
C ILE A 77 -6.30 -19.15 10.04
N ASN A 78 -6.49 -18.23 9.10
CA ASN A 78 -6.28 -18.49 7.67
C ASN A 78 -4.97 -17.90 7.06
N PHE A 79 -4.08 -17.33 7.89
CA PHE A 79 -2.88 -16.58 7.46
C PHE A 79 -1.97 -17.30 6.46
N THR A 80 -1.89 -18.64 6.52
CA THR A 80 -0.92 -19.45 5.74
C THR A 80 -1.56 -20.40 4.74
N SER A 81 -2.80 -20.14 4.30
CA SER A 81 -3.61 -20.96 3.38
C SER A 81 -3.98 -22.39 3.85
N LEU A 82 -3.20 -22.98 4.75
CA LEU A 82 -3.39 -24.35 5.27
C LEU A 82 -3.93 -24.39 6.71
N GLY A 83 -3.89 -23.26 7.42
CA GLY A 83 -4.69 -23.07 8.65
C GLY A 83 -4.11 -23.66 9.94
N TYR A 84 -2.82 -23.96 10.05
CA TYR A 84 -2.26 -24.61 11.25
C TYR A 84 -1.94 -23.67 12.43
N ASN A 85 -2.36 -22.41 12.37
CA ASN A 85 -2.16 -21.46 13.45
C ASN A 85 -3.33 -21.53 14.43
N PHE A 86 -3.05 -21.34 15.72
CA PHE A 86 -4.07 -21.27 16.74
C PHE A 86 -3.68 -20.21 17.79
N LEU A 87 -4.65 -19.73 18.56
CA LEU A 87 -4.46 -18.69 19.55
C LEU A 87 -4.65 -19.25 20.95
N ILE A 88 -3.77 -18.86 21.87
CA ILE A 88 -3.88 -19.19 23.29
C ILE A 88 -3.96 -17.92 24.13
N ALA A 89 -4.62 -18.01 25.29
CA ALA A 89 -4.78 -16.88 26.20
C ALA A 89 -4.58 -17.22 27.69
N SER A 90 -4.17 -16.24 28.51
CA SER A 90 -3.87 -16.37 29.95
C SER A 90 -4.95 -15.87 30.90
N GLY A 91 -6.10 -15.41 30.39
CA GLY A 91 -7.20 -14.88 31.23
C GLY A 91 -6.99 -13.44 31.73
N GLU A 92 -5.83 -12.85 31.46
CA GLU A 92 -5.52 -11.46 31.77
C GLU A 92 -6.26 -10.50 30.83
N ASN A 93 -6.57 -9.29 31.30
CA ASN A 93 -7.28 -8.26 30.50
C ASN A 93 -6.35 -7.49 29.54
N SER A 94 -5.04 -7.74 29.60
CA SER A 94 -4.01 -7.17 28.72
C SER A 94 -2.81 -8.10 28.65
N TRP A 95 -2.09 -8.10 27.54
CA TRP A 95 -0.89 -8.93 27.31
C TRP A 95 -1.13 -10.44 27.46
N GLY A 96 -2.39 -10.85 27.34
CA GLY A 96 -2.83 -12.20 27.65
C GLY A 96 -3.06 -13.08 26.43
N GLY A 97 -2.74 -12.63 25.22
CA GLY A 97 -2.94 -13.37 23.97
C GLY A 97 -1.60 -13.73 23.33
N LEU A 98 -1.50 -14.92 22.74
CA LEU A 98 -0.30 -15.34 22.03
C LEU A 98 -0.66 -16.20 20.81
N LEU A 99 -0.10 -15.82 19.65
CA LEU A 99 -0.23 -16.60 18.42
C LEU A 99 0.76 -17.75 18.44
N VAL A 100 0.24 -18.98 18.29
CA VAL A 100 1.05 -20.18 18.04
C VAL A 100 1.13 -20.37 16.53
N ARG A 101 2.33 -20.20 15.98
CA ARG A 101 2.58 -20.31 14.54
C ARG A 101 3.69 -21.33 14.26
N PRO A 102 3.42 -22.46 13.60
CA PRO A 102 4.48 -23.36 13.18
C PRO A 102 5.36 -22.70 12.12
N ASN A 103 6.65 -23.07 12.07
CA ASN A 103 7.57 -22.56 11.06
C ASN A 103 7.11 -23.08 9.69
N ILE A 104 6.51 -22.22 8.88
CA ILE A 104 6.03 -22.57 7.54
C ILE A 104 6.92 -21.81 6.56
N SER A 105 7.88 -22.52 5.97
CA SER A 105 8.86 -21.95 5.05
C SER A 105 8.28 -21.57 3.67
N SER A 106 7.08 -22.07 3.30
CA SER A 106 6.28 -21.56 2.18
C SER A 106 4.83 -22.08 2.21
N THR A 107 3.90 -21.42 1.51
CA THR A 107 2.50 -21.89 1.30
C THR A 107 2.41 -23.21 0.53
N SER A 108 3.53 -23.73 0.04
CA SER A 108 3.64 -24.93 -0.80
C SER A 108 4.52 -26.01 -0.18
N ASN A 109 4.96 -25.89 1.08
CA ASN A 109 5.81 -26.90 1.72
C ASN A 109 4.98 -27.87 2.59
N PRO A 110 4.68 -29.10 2.11
CA PRO A 110 3.90 -30.08 2.86
C PRO A 110 4.65 -30.66 4.07
N GLY A 111 5.98 -30.50 4.18
CA GLY A 111 6.77 -31.04 5.29
C GLY A 111 6.33 -30.48 6.64
N ASP A 112 6.29 -29.16 6.79
CA ASP A 112 5.87 -28.47 8.03
C ASP A 112 4.40 -28.75 8.37
N THR A 113 3.57 -29.03 7.36
CA THR A 113 2.15 -29.39 7.49
C THR A 113 1.96 -30.81 8.03
N VAL A 114 2.74 -31.78 7.54
CA VAL A 114 2.72 -33.16 8.04
C VAL A 114 3.14 -33.20 9.52
N PHE A 115 4.14 -32.43 9.90
CA PHE A 115 4.58 -32.34 11.29
C PHE A 115 3.56 -31.67 12.21
N ALA A 116 2.93 -30.57 11.80
CA ALA A 116 1.86 -29.93 12.57
C ALA A 116 0.67 -30.89 12.84
N ILE A 117 0.34 -31.75 11.87
CA ILE A 117 -0.65 -32.82 12.03
C ILE A 117 -0.17 -33.87 13.03
N GLN A 118 1.05 -34.38 12.88
CA GLN A 118 1.64 -35.40 13.75
C GLN A 118 1.82 -34.92 15.20
N TRP A 119 2.07 -33.62 15.39
CA TRP A 119 2.23 -32.98 16.70
C TRP A 119 0.90 -32.71 17.42
N GLY A 120 -0.23 -33.05 16.80
CA GLY A 120 -1.55 -33.01 17.44
C GLY A 120 -2.19 -31.63 17.50
N MET A 121 -1.71 -30.62 16.76
CA MET A 121 -2.33 -29.27 16.75
C MET A 121 -3.79 -29.29 16.31
N LEU A 122 -4.13 -30.23 15.43
CA LEU A 122 -5.50 -30.43 14.96
C LEU A 122 -6.43 -31.04 16.00
N ASN A 123 -5.89 -31.53 17.12
CA ASN A 123 -6.66 -32.08 18.23
C ASN A 123 -6.91 -31.03 19.33
N VAL A 124 -6.37 -29.82 19.18
CA VAL A 124 -6.60 -28.72 20.12
C VAL A 124 -7.95 -28.08 19.83
N GLU A 125 -8.83 -28.08 20.81
CA GLU A 125 -10.16 -27.48 20.72
C GLU A 125 -10.26 -26.20 21.56
N PRO A 126 -11.24 -25.31 21.29
CA PRO A 126 -11.48 -24.16 22.14
C PRO A 126 -11.75 -24.56 23.59
N GLY A 127 -11.06 -23.91 24.53
CA GLY A 127 -11.14 -24.22 25.97
C GLY A 127 -10.10 -25.21 26.48
N ASP A 128 -9.38 -25.93 25.60
CA ASP A 128 -8.28 -26.79 26.02
C ASP A 128 -7.14 -25.96 26.60
N THR A 129 -6.57 -26.41 27.72
CA THR A 129 -5.31 -25.84 28.21
C THR A 129 -4.17 -26.52 27.48
N VAL A 130 -3.39 -25.76 26.74
CA VAL A 130 -2.22 -26.28 26.05
C VAL A 130 -0.94 -25.81 26.72
N GLN A 131 0.08 -26.66 26.69
CA GLN A 131 1.44 -26.28 27.04
C GLN A 131 2.37 -26.73 25.92
N LEU A 132 3.22 -25.80 25.47
CA LEU A 132 4.19 -26.06 24.42
C LEU A 132 5.53 -25.39 24.70
N THR A 133 6.56 -25.95 24.05
CA THR A 133 7.90 -25.39 23.99
C THR A 133 8.11 -24.81 22.60
N GLY A 134 8.58 -23.56 22.53
CA GLY A 134 8.80 -22.86 21.28
C GLY A 134 9.79 -21.72 21.44
N TYR A 135 10.37 -21.24 20.35
CA TYR A 135 11.12 -20.00 20.38
C TYR A 135 10.19 -18.82 20.11
N ILE A 136 10.42 -17.72 20.81
CA ILE A 136 9.69 -16.47 20.59
C ILE A 136 10.27 -15.80 19.36
N ASP A 137 9.38 -15.41 18.47
CA ASP A 137 9.71 -14.76 17.21
C ASP A 137 8.80 -13.56 17.01
N GLU A 138 9.23 -12.65 16.15
CA GLU A 138 8.47 -11.49 15.74
C GLU A 138 8.09 -11.70 14.28
N PHE A 139 6.80 -11.82 13.99
CA PHE A 139 6.36 -11.99 12.61
C PHE A 139 6.83 -10.76 11.78
N PRO A 140 7.69 -10.96 10.75
CA PRO A 140 8.40 -9.84 10.14
C PRO A 140 7.47 -9.00 9.29
N LEU A 141 7.25 -7.75 9.71
CA LEU A 141 6.64 -6.72 8.88
C LEU A 141 7.72 -5.70 8.57
N SER A 142 8.11 -5.60 7.29
CA SER A 142 9.21 -4.77 6.83
C SER A 142 9.07 -3.27 7.11
N ASP A 143 8.01 -2.81 7.79
CA ASP A 143 7.66 -1.39 7.92
C ASP A 143 6.49 -1.20 8.94
N LEU A 144 6.68 -1.43 10.25
CA LEU A 144 5.73 -1.14 11.37
C LEU A 144 4.83 -2.29 11.85
N VAL A 145 4.80 -2.37 13.19
CA VAL A 145 4.17 -3.32 14.10
C VAL A 145 4.59 -4.76 13.86
N SER A 146 5.41 -5.32 14.75
CA SER A 146 5.61 -6.77 14.78
C SER A 146 4.55 -7.40 15.64
N ALA A 147 4.25 -8.66 15.33
CA ALA A 147 3.35 -9.44 16.15
C ALA A 147 4.15 -10.53 16.85
N THR A 148 4.16 -10.51 18.18
CA THR A 148 4.89 -11.50 18.97
C THR A 148 4.19 -12.85 18.82
N GLN A 149 4.94 -13.84 18.34
CA GLN A 149 4.46 -15.20 18.12
C GLN A 149 5.38 -16.21 18.83
N ILE A 150 4.84 -17.39 19.10
CA ILE A 150 5.65 -18.54 19.48
C ILE A 150 5.69 -19.54 18.35
N VAL A 151 6.91 -19.94 17.99
CA VAL A 151 7.17 -20.96 17.00
C VAL A 151 7.52 -22.26 17.72
N PRO A 152 6.64 -23.29 17.68
CA PRO A 152 6.90 -24.55 18.35
C PRO A 152 8.22 -25.20 17.93
N VAL A 153 8.95 -25.75 18.91
CA VAL A 153 10.14 -26.56 18.65
C VAL A 153 9.71 -27.99 18.34
N TYR A 154 10.02 -28.46 17.14
CA TYR A 154 9.53 -29.75 16.62
C TYR A 154 9.92 -30.98 17.43
N SER A 155 11.02 -30.94 18.18
CA SER A 155 11.48 -32.06 19.02
C SER A 155 10.77 -32.17 20.38
N GLN A 156 9.87 -31.23 20.72
CA GLN A 156 9.18 -31.20 22.02
C GLN A 156 7.66 -31.33 21.81
N PRO A 157 6.98 -32.36 22.31
CA PRO A 157 5.57 -32.60 22.03
C PRO A 157 4.63 -31.55 22.67
N LEU A 158 3.51 -31.26 22.00
CA LEU A 158 2.41 -30.46 22.54
C LEU A 158 1.71 -31.24 23.63
N ALA A 159 1.55 -30.64 24.81
CA ALA A 159 0.71 -31.21 25.85
C ALA A 159 -0.67 -30.54 25.81
N ILE A 160 -1.70 -31.34 25.58
CA ILE A 160 -3.10 -30.92 25.64
C ILE A 160 -3.66 -31.44 26.96
N PHE A 161 -4.05 -30.52 27.83
CA PHE A 161 -4.77 -30.82 29.05
C PHE A 161 -6.24 -30.57 28.78
N PRO A 162 -7.04 -31.63 28.53
CA PRO A 162 -8.48 -31.45 28.36
C PRO A 162 -9.01 -30.76 29.61
N GLY A 163 -9.71 -29.66 29.41
CA GLY A 163 -10.29 -28.91 30.53
C GLY A 163 -11.32 -29.77 31.27
N PRO A 164 -11.60 -29.48 32.56
CA PRO A 164 -12.82 -29.96 33.21
C PRO A 164 -14.03 -29.27 32.55
N GLY A 165 -14.46 -29.77 31.39
CA GLY A 165 -15.41 -29.04 30.55
C GLY A 165 -14.89 -27.64 30.16
N PRO A 166 -15.76 -26.71 29.71
CA PRO A 166 -15.34 -25.35 29.36
C PRO A 166 -14.88 -24.59 30.61
N SER A 167 -13.61 -24.74 30.97
CA SER A 167 -12.91 -23.68 31.71
C SER A 167 -13.02 -22.42 30.84
N ALA A 168 -13.60 -21.37 31.41
CA ALA A 168 -14.17 -20.25 30.67
C ALA A 168 -13.13 -19.61 29.75
N ILE A 169 -13.28 -19.83 28.44
CA ILE A 169 -12.55 -19.08 27.41
C ILE A 169 -12.60 -17.61 27.82
N PRO A 170 -11.45 -16.93 28.05
CA PRO A 170 -11.41 -15.59 28.63
C PRO A 170 -12.38 -14.65 27.91
N PRO A 171 -13.23 -13.89 28.62
CA PRO A 171 -14.25 -13.06 27.97
C PRO A 171 -13.61 -12.02 27.03
N HIS A 172 -14.40 -11.47 26.11
CA HIS A 172 -13.95 -10.36 25.29
C HIS A 172 -13.74 -9.12 26.17
N VAL A 173 -12.61 -8.45 26.01
CA VAL A 173 -12.28 -7.20 26.69
C VAL A 173 -12.98 -6.04 25.97
N PRO A 174 -13.86 -5.26 26.65
CA PRO A 174 -14.47 -4.08 26.05
C PRO A 174 -13.42 -3.01 25.76
N LYS A 175 -13.43 -2.47 24.54
CA LYS A 175 -12.56 -1.37 24.10
C LYS A 175 -13.31 -0.33 23.28
N LEU A 176 -12.69 0.82 23.10
CA LEU A 176 -13.13 1.87 22.20
C LEU A 176 -12.26 1.86 20.93
N ALA A 177 -12.80 2.37 19.81
CA ALA A 177 -12.00 2.57 18.59
C ALA A 177 -10.78 3.45 18.87
N SER A 178 -10.95 4.47 19.73
CA SER A 178 -9.90 5.37 20.20
C SER A 178 -8.77 4.72 20.98
N ASP A 179 -8.94 3.49 21.47
CA ASP A 179 -7.86 2.73 22.14
C ASP A 179 -6.84 2.20 21.12
N PHE A 180 -7.15 2.24 19.84
CA PHE A 180 -6.28 1.75 18.77
C PHE A 180 -5.90 2.84 17.78
N TRP A 181 -6.86 3.72 17.48
CA TRP A 181 -6.68 4.79 16.51
C TRP A 181 -7.51 6.02 16.88
N ARG A 182 -6.91 7.21 16.90
CA ARG A 182 -7.62 8.49 17.10
C ARG A 182 -7.79 9.24 15.78
N GLY A 183 -9.02 9.64 15.48
CA GLY A 183 -9.37 10.34 14.25
C GLY A 183 -9.53 9.41 13.03
N PRO A 184 -9.39 9.94 11.80
CA PRO A 184 -9.67 9.17 10.59
C PRO A 184 -8.64 8.08 10.35
N PHE A 185 -9.11 6.87 10.07
CA PHE A 185 -8.28 5.71 9.75
C PHE A 185 -7.91 5.77 8.26
N PRO A 186 -6.65 5.55 7.87
CA PRO A 186 -6.26 5.80 6.50
C PRO A 186 -6.86 4.79 5.52
N SER A 187 -7.48 5.29 4.45
CA SER A 187 -8.03 4.46 3.37
C SER A 187 -7.03 4.23 2.23
N SER A 188 -6.04 5.11 2.02
CA SER A 188 -5.04 4.97 0.96
C SER A 188 -3.69 5.64 1.28
N PRO A 189 -2.59 5.24 0.60
CA PRO A 189 -1.30 5.94 0.65
C PRO A 189 -1.34 7.34 -0.01
N PRO A 190 -0.51 8.31 0.44
CA PRO A 190 0.40 8.23 1.56
C PRO A 190 -0.38 8.23 2.87
N TYR A 191 -0.13 7.22 3.70
CA TYR A 191 -0.83 7.08 4.97
C TYR A 191 -0.45 8.27 5.87
N PRO A 192 -1.41 9.03 6.42
CA PRO A 192 -1.12 10.14 7.28
C PRO A 192 -0.30 9.65 8.49
N PRO A 193 0.67 10.45 8.95
CA PRO A 193 1.64 10.00 9.94
C PRO A 193 1.04 9.82 11.34
N ASN A 194 -0.21 10.21 11.61
CA ASN A 194 -0.71 10.40 12.97
C ASN A 194 -2.03 9.65 13.22
N GLY A 195 -2.12 8.94 14.35
CA GLY A 195 -3.38 8.38 14.86
C GLY A 195 -3.24 7.07 15.63
N ILE A 196 -2.17 6.29 15.40
CA ILE A 196 -1.95 4.98 16.04
C ILE A 196 -1.77 5.17 17.55
N GLN A 197 -2.41 4.31 18.34
CA GLN A 197 -2.26 4.26 19.79
C GLN A 197 -1.57 2.95 20.19
N PHE A 198 -0.24 2.96 20.23
CA PHE A 198 0.60 1.82 20.64
C PHE A 198 0.45 1.52 22.13
N SER A 199 0.41 2.55 23.00
CA SER A 199 0.31 2.33 24.46
C SER A 199 -0.98 1.66 24.92
N THR A 200 -2.05 1.78 24.14
CA THR A 200 -3.35 1.17 24.43
C THR A 200 -3.71 0.01 23.50
N GLY A 201 -3.15 0.00 22.28
CA GLY A 201 -3.39 -1.04 21.27
C GLY A 201 -2.48 -2.26 21.40
N GLU A 202 -1.19 -2.08 21.70
CA GLU A 202 -0.23 -3.19 21.81
C GLU A 202 -0.61 -4.19 22.91
N PRO A 203 -1.03 -3.75 24.12
CA PRO A 203 -1.47 -4.69 25.15
C PRO A 203 -2.65 -5.57 24.73
N MET A 204 -3.35 -5.20 23.65
CA MET A 204 -4.47 -5.96 23.11
C MET A 204 -4.07 -6.88 21.96
N GLU A 205 -2.82 -6.89 21.50
CA GLU A 205 -2.43 -7.78 20.40
C GLU A 205 -2.75 -9.25 20.74
N PHE A 206 -3.40 -9.94 19.79
CA PHE A 206 -3.95 -11.28 19.94
C PHE A 206 -4.94 -11.49 21.10
N MET A 207 -5.44 -10.40 21.70
CA MET A 207 -6.49 -10.44 22.71
C MET A 207 -7.88 -10.45 22.08
N ARG A 208 -8.81 -11.12 22.75
CA ARG A 208 -10.25 -11.08 22.44
C ARG A 208 -10.81 -9.73 22.83
N VAL A 209 -11.28 -8.95 21.87
CA VAL A 209 -11.85 -7.62 22.09
C VAL A 209 -13.29 -7.56 21.60
N VAL A 210 -14.11 -6.74 22.26
CA VAL A 210 -15.44 -6.34 21.81
C VAL A 210 -15.52 -4.83 21.68
N LEU A 211 -16.04 -4.37 20.54
CA LEU A 211 -16.38 -2.97 20.27
C LEU A 211 -17.88 -2.88 20.01
N THR A 212 -18.49 -1.74 20.35
CA THR A 212 -19.93 -1.54 20.18
C THR A 212 -20.25 -0.20 19.52
N ASN A 213 -21.47 -0.09 18.98
CA ASN A 213 -22.02 1.16 18.44
C ASN A 213 -21.14 1.82 17.37
N LEU A 214 -20.72 1.04 16.38
CA LEU A 214 -19.90 1.53 15.27
C LEU A 214 -20.73 1.63 14.00
N SER A 215 -20.51 2.66 13.18
CA SER A 215 -21.17 2.81 11.87
C SER A 215 -20.21 2.40 10.76
N VAL A 216 -20.64 1.57 9.81
CA VAL A 216 -19.84 1.21 8.64
C VAL A 216 -19.72 2.42 7.71
N VAL A 217 -18.50 2.82 7.35
CA VAL A 217 -18.26 4.06 6.59
C VAL A 217 -17.51 3.87 5.27
N ALA A 218 -16.81 2.75 5.11
CA ALA A 218 -16.10 2.44 3.87
C ALA A 218 -15.79 0.95 3.76
N TYR A 219 -15.56 0.48 2.55
CA TYR A 219 -14.93 -0.82 2.31
C TYR A 219 -13.43 -0.65 2.19
N VAL A 220 -12.65 -1.51 2.86
CA VAL A 220 -11.18 -1.53 2.74
C VAL A 220 -10.78 -2.38 1.54
N ASN A 221 -11.28 -3.61 1.49
CA ASN A 221 -11.15 -4.45 0.32
C ASN A 221 -12.42 -5.28 0.13
N GLN A 222 -13.13 -5.01 -0.96
CA GLN A 222 -14.38 -5.70 -1.29
C GLN A 222 -14.20 -7.18 -1.63
N THR A 223 -13.05 -7.57 -2.16
CA THR A 223 -12.69 -8.95 -2.48
C THR A 223 -12.28 -9.75 -1.25
N ASN A 224 -11.68 -9.10 -0.25
CA ASN A 224 -11.30 -9.77 0.99
C ASN A 224 -12.37 -9.66 2.08
N GLY A 225 -13.45 -8.91 1.87
CA GLY A 225 -14.57 -8.79 2.80
C GLY A 225 -14.30 -7.86 3.98
N THR A 226 -13.33 -6.95 3.86
CA THR A 226 -12.87 -6.04 4.93
C THR A 226 -13.47 -4.64 4.78
N PHE A 227 -13.76 -3.99 5.90
CA PHE A 227 -14.47 -2.70 5.95
C PHE A 227 -14.03 -1.84 7.14
N GLN A 228 -14.26 -0.53 7.03
CA GLN A 228 -14.00 0.45 8.07
C GLN A 228 -15.29 0.84 8.77
N MET A 229 -15.15 1.15 10.05
CA MET A 229 -16.22 1.61 10.90
C MET A 229 -15.77 2.87 11.65
N VAL A 230 -16.73 3.68 12.10
CA VAL A 230 -16.48 4.88 12.90
C VAL A 230 -17.33 4.87 14.16
N ASP A 231 -16.78 5.34 15.28
CA ASP A 231 -17.54 5.61 16.49
C ASP A 231 -18.22 7.00 16.42
N GLN A 232 -19.05 7.33 17.43
CA GLN A 232 -19.75 8.63 17.50
C GLN A 232 -18.81 9.84 17.65
N SER A 233 -17.56 9.61 18.06
CA SER A 233 -16.55 10.65 18.25
C SER A 233 -15.66 10.83 17.01
N GLY A 234 -15.94 10.12 15.92
CA GLY A 234 -15.17 10.20 14.68
C GLY A 234 -13.89 9.37 14.66
N ASN A 235 -13.65 8.50 15.67
CA ASN A 235 -12.52 7.59 15.64
C ASN A 235 -12.86 6.39 14.77
N MET A 236 -12.02 6.15 13.77
CA MET A 236 -12.24 5.08 12.82
C MET A 236 -11.41 3.85 13.19
N PHE A 237 -11.97 2.67 12.90
CA PHE A 237 -11.32 1.39 13.09
C PHE A 237 -11.66 0.44 11.95
N SER A 238 -10.78 -0.52 11.69
CA SER A 238 -10.89 -1.40 10.52
C SER A 238 -10.99 -2.87 10.92
N THR A 239 -11.73 -3.64 10.12
CA THR A 239 -11.70 -5.08 10.18
C THR A 239 -10.54 -5.66 9.37
N MET A 240 -10.19 -6.91 9.67
CA MET A 240 -9.34 -7.78 8.87
C MET A 240 -9.99 -9.17 8.80
N ASP A 241 -9.84 -9.86 7.67
CA ASP A 241 -10.11 -11.30 7.65
C ASP A 241 -8.87 -12.07 8.10
N ALA A 242 -8.99 -12.77 9.23
CA ALA A 242 -8.04 -13.79 9.66
C ALA A 242 -8.69 -15.18 9.69
N SER A 243 -9.92 -15.30 9.19
CA SER A 243 -10.81 -16.44 9.37
C SER A 243 -11.17 -17.09 8.04
N LYS A 244 -11.91 -18.19 8.02
CA LYS A 244 -12.48 -18.70 6.76
C LYS A 244 -13.89 -18.19 6.45
N TRP A 245 -14.51 -17.43 7.36
CA TRP A 245 -15.91 -17.00 7.24
C TRP A 245 -16.05 -15.56 6.73
N PHE A 246 -15.26 -14.63 7.26
CA PHE A 246 -15.41 -13.19 7.02
C PHE A 246 -14.69 -12.70 5.76
N THR A 247 -14.74 -13.50 4.69
CA THR A 247 -14.13 -13.20 3.40
C THR A 247 -15.15 -13.31 2.28
N THR A 248 -15.09 -12.45 1.28
CA THR A 248 -15.91 -12.53 0.06
C THR A 248 -15.18 -13.25 -1.08
N ARG A 249 -13.90 -13.60 -0.90
CA ARG A 249 -13.09 -14.36 -1.85
C ARG A 249 -13.46 -15.83 -1.78
N GLY A 250 -14.54 -16.22 -2.48
CA GLY A 250 -14.99 -17.61 -2.62
C GLY A 250 -14.86 -18.37 -1.30
N HIS A 251 -15.75 -18.04 -0.36
CA HIS A 251 -15.69 -18.42 1.06
C HIS A 251 -14.88 -19.70 1.31
N ARG A 252 -13.87 -19.60 2.18
CA ARG A 252 -13.02 -20.77 2.50
C ARG A 252 -13.79 -21.84 3.28
N ASP A 253 -14.92 -21.47 3.91
CA ASP A 253 -15.94 -22.41 4.39
C ASP A 253 -17.17 -22.41 3.46
N PRO A 254 -17.59 -23.56 2.91
CA PRO A 254 -18.74 -23.64 2.00
C PRO A 254 -20.07 -23.19 2.62
N LEU A 255 -20.19 -23.22 3.96
CA LEU A 255 -21.40 -22.83 4.67
C LEU A 255 -21.42 -21.34 5.06
N SER A 256 -20.36 -20.58 4.75
CA SER A 256 -20.35 -19.15 5.04
C SER A 256 -21.35 -18.43 4.12
N THR A 257 -22.23 -17.64 4.74
CA THR A 257 -23.18 -16.75 4.07
C THR A 257 -22.76 -15.28 4.19
N TYR A 258 -21.51 -15.03 4.60
CA TYR A 258 -21.04 -13.69 4.91
C TYR A 258 -21.11 -12.78 3.68
N ALA A 259 -21.75 -11.63 3.84
CA ALA A 259 -21.71 -10.54 2.90
C ALA A 259 -21.21 -9.29 3.61
N LEU A 260 -20.51 -8.43 2.87
CA LEU A 260 -20.10 -7.13 3.39
C LEU A 260 -21.34 -6.34 3.86
N PRO A 261 -21.27 -5.70 5.04
CA PRO A 261 -22.36 -4.84 5.46
C PRO A 261 -22.53 -3.67 4.51
N PRO A 262 -23.76 -3.22 4.26
CA PRO A 262 -23.99 -1.94 3.60
C PRO A 262 -23.26 -0.80 4.32
N ILE A 263 -22.75 0.15 3.56
CA ILE A 263 -22.25 1.40 4.15
C ILE A 263 -23.41 2.14 4.81
N GLY A 264 -23.15 2.68 6.00
CA GLY A 264 -24.14 3.29 6.88
C GLY A 264 -24.82 2.29 7.82
N SER A 265 -24.61 0.99 7.68
CA SER A 265 -25.09 0.01 8.66
C SER A 265 -24.48 0.26 10.03
N ILE A 266 -25.30 0.14 11.06
CA ILE A 266 -24.83 0.17 12.44
C ILE A 266 -24.41 -1.24 12.84
N ILE A 267 -23.23 -1.36 13.45
CA ILE A 267 -22.72 -2.53 14.13
C ILE A 267 -23.01 -2.34 15.61
N ASP A 268 -23.95 -3.10 16.15
CA ASP A 268 -24.29 -3.09 17.58
C ASP A 268 -23.10 -3.62 18.39
N THR A 269 -22.61 -4.81 18.01
CA THR A 269 -21.39 -5.39 18.59
C THR A 269 -20.53 -6.04 17.51
N ILE A 270 -19.22 -5.81 17.57
CA ILE A 270 -18.22 -6.59 16.84
C ILE A 270 -17.22 -7.19 17.82
N ARG A 271 -16.97 -8.49 17.67
CA ARG A 271 -16.03 -9.28 18.46
C ARG A 271 -14.94 -9.82 17.56
N GLY A 272 -13.75 -10.03 18.12
CA GLY A 272 -12.63 -10.58 17.36
C GLY A 272 -11.32 -10.44 18.11
N TYR A 273 -10.24 -10.81 17.44
CA TYR A 273 -8.89 -10.61 17.96
C TYR A 273 -8.29 -9.33 17.40
N ILE A 274 -7.51 -8.64 18.22
CA ILE A 274 -6.70 -7.56 17.68
C ILE A 274 -5.47 -8.14 17.01
N VAL A 275 -5.22 -7.69 15.79
CA VAL A 275 -4.07 -8.10 15.02
C VAL A 275 -3.51 -6.91 14.27
N THR A 276 -2.24 -7.00 13.95
CA THR A 276 -1.47 -5.99 13.25
C THR A 276 -1.23 -6.50 11.83
N ASN A 277 -1.40 -5.64 10.83
CA ASN A 277 -1.36 -6.05 9.42
C ASN A 277 -0.18 -5.44 8.67
N SER A 278 0.54 -6.29 7.92
CA SER A 278 1.48 -5.90 6.86
C SER A 278 0.87 -6.19 5.50
N GLY A 279 0.82 -5.20 4.62
CA GLY A 279 0.48 -5.44 3.23
C GLY A 279 -0.21 -4.28 2.53
N GLN A 280 -0.87 -4.60 1.41
CA GLN A 280 -1.49 -3.63 0.50
C GLN A 280 -2.91 -3.20 0.88
N GLU A 281 -3.56 -3.90 1.83
CA GLU A 281 -4.95 -3.58 2.24
C GLU A 281 -4.99 -2.47 3.30
N ALA A 282 -4.66 -1.24 2.91
CA ALA A 282 -4.73 0.01 3.71
C ALA A 282 -3.90 0.03 5.02
N ALA A 283 -3.89 1.15 5.75
CA ALA A 283 -2.83 1.52 6.70
C ALA A 283 -2.44 0.51 7.79
N ARG A 284 -1.14 0.58 8.11
CA ARG A 284 -0.42 -0.15 9.16
C ARG A 284 -0.81 0.31 10.58
N GLY A 285 -1.16 -0.63 11.45
CA GLY A 285 -1.70 -0.39 12.79
C GLY A 285 -2.54 -1.58 13.26
N TYR A 286 -3.32 -1.41 14.35
CA TYR A 286 -4.20 -2.44 14.89
C TYR A 286 -5.52 -2.56 14.13
N ARG A 287 -6.05 -3.78 14.04
CA ARG A 287 -7.36 -4.10 13.45
C ARG A 287 -8.06 -5.16 14.29
N ILE A 288 -9.38 -5.25 14.16
CA ILE A 288 -10.15 -6.38 14.70
C ILE A 288 -10.37 -7.44 13.63
N ALA A 289 -10.10 -8.68 13.98
CA ALA A 289 -10.36 -9.85 13.15
C ALA A 289 -11.49 -10.68 13.78
N PRO A 290 -12.74 -10.57 13.29
CA PRO A 290 -13.82 -11.47 13.65
C PRO A 290 -13.46 -12.91 13.26
N ILE A 291 -13.78 -13.87 14.12
CA ILE A 291 -13.34 -15.26 13.93
C ILE A 291 -14.51 -16.18 13.66
N TYR A 292 -15.65 -16.06 14.33
CA TYR A 292 -16.78 -16.98 14.21
C TYR A 292 -18.05 -16.30 13.71
N PRO A 293 -18.93 -17.01 12.97
CA PRO A 293 -20.26 -16.52 12.67
C PRO A 293 -20.98 -15.99 13.93
N GLY A 294 -21.53 -14.78 13.85
CA GLY A 294 -22.16 -14.10 14.99
C GLY A 294 -21.23 -13.16 15.79
N ASP A 295 -19.94 -13.12 15.47
CA ASP A 295 -19.01 -12.11 16.02
C ASP A 295 -19.33 -10.69 15.54
N ILE A 296 -19.97 -10.55 14.38
CA ILE A 296 -20.55 -9.28 13.90
C ILE A 296 -22.06 -9.34 14.12
N ARG A 297 -22.58 -8.44 14.96
CA ARG A 297 -24.02 -8.23 15.16
C ARG A 297 -24.40 -6.87 14.63
N TYR A 298 -25.23 -6.87 13.60
CA TYR A 298 -25.82 -5.66 13.06
C TYR A 298 -26.82 -5.08 14.04
N GLY A 299 -26.79 -3.76 14.20
CA GLY A 299 -27.88 -3.01 14.81
C GLY A 299 -29.14 -3.12 13.96
N SER A 300 -30.28 -2.69 14.52
CA SER A 300 -31.58 -2.74 13.86
C SER A 300 -31.73 -1.80 12.66
N VAL A 301 -30.68 -1.13 12.21
CA VAL A 301 -30.71 -0.07 11.20
C VAL A 301 -29.74 -0.33 10.04
N THR A 302 -30.31 -0.41 8.84
CA THR A 302 -29.67 -0.46 7.52
C THR A 302 -30.23 0.69 6.70
N LEU A 303 -29.36 1.59 6.25
CA LEU A 303 -29.73 2.78 5.47
C LEU A 303 -30.11 2.42 4.03
N PRO A 304 -30.91 3.26 3.33
CA PRO A 304 -31.11 3.13 1.89
C PRO A 304 -29.80 3.38 1.14
N ILE A 305 -29.62 2.69 0.01
CA ILE A 305 -28.41 2.80 -0.83
C ILE A 305 -28.78 3.41 -2.18
N VAL A 306 -27.92 4.27 -2.71
CA VAL A 306 -28.02 4.81 -4.07
C VAL A 306 -26.86 4.26 -4.90
N ASN A 307 -27.16 3.35 -5.84
CA ASN A 307 -26.13 2.47 -6.43
C ASN A 307 -25.63 2.92 -7.80
N THR A 308 -26.43 3.70 -8.54
CA THR A 308 -26.13 4.04 -9.94
C THR A 308 -26.37 5.51 -10.21
N HIS A 309 -25.70 6.00 -11.24
CA HIS A 309 -25.91 7.31 -11.82
C HIS A 309 -25.91 7.21 -13.34
N ARG A 310 -26.84 7.92 -13.99
CA ARG A 310 -26.85 8.15 -15.44
C ARG A 310 -27.35 9.57 -15.73
N ARG A 311 -26.76 10.21 -16.73
CA ARG A 311 -27.19 11.50 -17.29
C ARG A 311 -27.56 11.31 -18.76
N TYR A 312 -28.74 11.79 -19.16
CA TYR A 312 -29.20 11.74 -20.55
C TYR A 312 -29.80 13.09 -21.00
N PRO A 313 -29.33 13.70 -22.09
CA PRO A 313 -28.17 13.28 -22.89
C PRO A 313 -26.85 13.42 -22.10
N VAL A 314 -25.86 12.62 -22.46
CA VAL A 314 -24.54 12.61 -21.77
C VAL A 314 -23.82 13.96 -21.95
N VAL A 315 -23.79 14.43 -23.20
CA VAL A 315 -23.38 15.79 -23.58
C VAL A 315 -24.66 16.61 -23.65
N VAL A 316 -24.72 17.70 -22.88
CA VAL A 316 -25.96 18.47 -22.69
C VAL A 316 -25.93 19.70 -23.59
N PRO A 317 -26.72 19.73 -24.69
CA PRO A 317 -26.85 20.94 -25.51
C PRO A 317 -27.82 21.96 -24.87
N PRO A 318 -27.76 23.24 -25.28
CA PRO A 318 -28.56 24.31 -24.68
C PRO A 318 -30.06 24.20 -24.88
N ASP A 319 -30.53 23.30 -25.75
CA ASP A 319 -31.93 23.02 -26.07
C ASP A 319 -32.45 21.75 -25.38
N SER A 320 -31.64 21.13 -24.51
CA SER A 320 -32.00 19.91 -23.80
C SER A 320 -32.40 20.14 -22.35
N THR A 321 -33.27 19.27 -21.85
CA THR A 321 -33.61 19.13 -20.42
C THR A 321 -33.02 17.80 -19.92
N PRO A 322 -31.80 17.79 -19.39
CA PRO A 322 -31.13 16.54 -19.04
C PRO A 322 -31.84 15.81 -17.89
N THR A 323 -32.04 14.52 -18.09
CA THR A 323 -32.59 13.59 -17.10
C THR A 323 -31.46 12.92 -16.33
N ILE A 324 -31.51 13.02 -15.00
CA ILE A 324 -30.64 12.31 -14.07
C ILE A 324 -31.39 11.09 -13.53
N ALA A 325 -30.77 9.92 -13.64
CA ALA A 325 -31.37 8.66 -13.20
C ALA A 325 -30.45 7.90 -12.24
N CYS A 326 -31.03 7.24 -11.24
CA CYS A 326 -30.33 6.38 -10.29
C CYS A 326 -31.20 5.18 -9.87
N ARG A 327 -30.57 4.14 -9.31
CA ARG A 327 -31.26 3.09 -8.56
C ARG A 327 -31.12 3.34 -7.08
N ILE A 328 -32.24 3.24 -6.36
CA ILE A 328 -32.29 3.38 -4.91
C ILE A 328 -32.84 2.07 -4.35
N THR A 329 -32.03 1.40 -3.53
CA THR A 329 -32.41 0.19 -2.81
C THR A 329 -32.80 0.58 -1.40
N LYS A 330 -34.01 0.20 -0.96
CA LYS A 330 -34.44 0.44 0.41
C LYS A 330 -33.55 -0.35 1.39
N GLY A 331 -33.23 0.27 2.52
CA GLY A 331 -32.69 -0.43 3.67
C GLY A 331 -33.81 -1.18 4.42
N ASN A 332 -33.60 -1.41 5.71
CA ASN A 332 -34.65 -1.96 6.58
C ASN A 332 -35.54 -0.85 7.19
N ILE A 333 -35.10 0.41 7.14
CA ILE A 333 -35.93 1.59 7.37
C ILE A 333 -36.50 2.09 6.03
N GLY A 334 -37.75 2.55 6.05
CA GLY A 334 -38.40 3.18 4.90
C GLY A 334 -37.63 4.39 4.37
N VAL A 335 -37.92 4.78 3.13
CA VAL A 335 -37.32 5.98 2.51
C VAL A 335 -38.32 7.12 2.61
N ALA A 336 -37.94 8.20 3.30
CA ALA A 336 -38.78 9.40 3.45
C ALA A 336 -38.68 10.34 2.25
N SER A 337 -37.49 10.56 1.69
CA SER A 337 -37.31 11.45 0.53
C SER A 337 -36.25 10.95 -0.43
N ARG A 338 -36.43 11.27 -1.72
CA ARG A 338 -35.45 11.07 -2.80
C ARG A 338 -35.32 12.37 -3.58
N GLN A 339 -34.16 13.02 -3.52
CA GLN A 339 -33.95 14.35 -4.08
C GLN A 339 -32.73 14.36 -5.00
N LEU A 340 -32.88 14.93 -6.19
CA LEU A 340 -31.79 15.49 -6.96
C LEU A 340 -31.54 16.90 -6.44
N ARG A 341 -30.30 17.24 -6.11
CA ARG A 341 -29.90 18.59 -5.72
C ARG A 341 -28.87 19.10 -6.69
N TYR A 342 -29.19 20.18 -7.41
CA TYR A 342 -28.31 20.76 -8.42
C TYR A 342 -28.08 22.25 -8.18
N SER A 343 -26.95 22.76 -8.65
CA SER A 343 -26.60 24.18 -8.65
C SER A 343 -26.20 24.61 -10.04
N ILE A 344 -26.54 25.85 -10.36
CA ILE A 344 -26.18 26.53 -11.60
C ILE A 344 -25.10 27.56 -11.27
N ASN A 345 -23.94 27.48 -11.96
CA ASN A 345 -22.80 28.38 -11.80
C ASN A 345 -22.38 28.59 -10.33
N ASN A 346 -22.39 27.51 -9.53
CA ASN A 346 -22.08 27.52 -8.10
C ASN A 346 -23.01 28.39 -7.23
N GLY A 347 -24.23 28.68 -7.69
CA GLY A 347 -25.28 29.29 -6.89
C GLY A 347 -25.87 28.35 -5.83
N PRO A 348 -26.95 28.75 -5.14
CA PRO A 348 -27.66 27.91 -4.19
C PRO A 348 -28.19 26.62 -4.83
N PHE A 349 -28.19 25.53 -4.05
CA PHE A 349 -28.76 24.25 -4.52
C PHE A 349 -30.29 24.33 -4.64
N VAL A 350 -30.80 23.88 -5.78
CA VAL A 350 -32.21 23.64 -6.05
C VAL A 350 -32.51 22.16 -5.83
N ASN A 351 -33.59 21.87 -5.10
CA ASN A 351 -34.02 20.52 -4.79
C ASN A 351 -35.15 20.09 -5.74
N VAL A 352 -35.01 18.91 -6.35
CA VAL A 352 -36.03 18.30 -7.21
C VAL A 352 -36.31 16.90 -6.69
N THR A 353 -37.59 16.60 -6.44
CA THR A 353 -38.00 15.25 -6.05
C THR A 353 -37.77 14.29 -7.22
N MET A 354 -37.14 13.14 -6.93
CA MET A 354 -36.96 12.09 -7.92
C MET A 354 -38.16 11.14 -7.94
N THR A 355 -38.67 10.84 -9.12
CA THR A 355 -39.84 9.98 -9.33
C THR A 355 -39.43 8.61 -9.84
N LEU A 356 -40.06 7.54 -9.32
CA LEU A 356 -39.83 6.19 -9.78
C LEU A 356 -40.37 6.01 -11.20
N ASN A 357 -39.50 5.59 -12.12
CA ASN A 357 -39.89 4.97 -13.37
C ASN A 357 -40.07 3.46 -13.15
N ALA A 358 -41.32 3.00 -13.18
CA ALA A 358 -41.65 1.60 -12.93
C ALA A 358 -41.15 0.64 -14.02
N ALA A 359 -40.90 1.11 -15.24
CA ALA A 359 -40.50 0.26 -16.37
C ALA A 359 -39.10 -0.33 -16.20
N ASP A 360 -38.19 0.41 -15.57
CA ASP A 360 -36.79 0.00 -15.38
C ASP A 360 -36.29 0.14 -13.93
N THR A 361 -37.20 0.45 -13.01
CA THR A 361 -36.98 0.62 -11.56
C THR A 361 -36.01 1.75 -11.20
N THR A 362 -35.75 2.69 -12.12
CA THR A 362 -34.89 3.85 -11.85
C THR A 362 -35.69 5.00 -11.27
N TYR A 363 -35.10 5.76 -10.34
CA TYR A 363 -35.61 7.06 -9.93
C TYR A 363 -35.02 8.13 -10.83
N ARG A 364 -35.85 9.08 -11.29
CA ARG A 364 -35.48 10.09 -12.27
C ARG A 364 -35.89 11.49 -11.83
N ALA A 365 -35.06 12.47 -12.14
CA ALA A 365 -35.38 13.89 -12.06
C ALA A 365 -34.76 14.63 -13.25
N GLN A 366 -35.32 15.80 -13.58
CA GLN A 366 -34.84 16.63 -14.69
C GLN A 366 -34.24 17.92 -14.15
N ILE A 367 -33.16 18.37 -14.80
CA ILE A 367 -32.62 19.72 -14.63
C ILE A 367 -33.15 20.56 -15.80
N PRO A 368 -33.79 21.72 -15.56
CA PRO A 368 -34.31 22.57 -16.64
C PRO A 368 -33.23 22.99 -17.63
N GLN A 369 -33.64 23.26 -18.87
CA GLN A 369 -32.78 23.78 -19.92
C GLN A 369 -31.96 24.99 -19.44
N GLN A 370 -30.67 25.02 -19.82
CA GLN A 370 -29.71 26.06 -19.44
C GLN A 370 -29.02 26.64 -20.68
N ALA A 371 -28.55 27.88 -20.58
CA ALA A 371 -27.80 28.53 -21.66
C ALA A 371 -26.44 27.84 -21.90
N ALA A 372 -25.87 28.01 -23.10
CA ALA A 372 -24.53 27.53 -23.42
C ALA A 372 -23.48 28.07 -22.43
N ASN A 373 -22.45 27.26 -22.16
CA ASN A 373 -21.38 27.54 -21.18
C ASN A 373 -21.83 27.63 -19.72
N THR A 374 -23.08 27.26 -19.41
CA THR A 374 -23.53 27.13 -18.02
C THR A 374 -22.89 25.92 -17.37
N PHE A 375 -22.26 26.12 -16.21
CA PHE A 375 -21.73 25.05 -15.38
C PHE A 375 -22.82 24.54 -14.43
N VAL A 376 -23.06 23.23 -14.45
CA VAL A 376 -24.04 22.58 -13.57
C VAL A 376 -23.34 21.51 -12.75
N HIS A 377 -23.46 21.58 -11.42
CA HIS A 377 -23.06 20.48 -10.55
C HIS A 377 -24.24 19.97 -9.73
N TYR A 378 -24.21 18.70 -9.35
CA TYR A 378 -25.32 18.06 -8.64
C TYR A 378 -24.92 16.80 -7.88
N TYR A 379 -25.80 16.39 -6.98
CA TYR A 379 -25.75 15.11 -6.25
C TYR A 379 -27.17 14.61 -5.99
N ILE A 380 -27.28 13.35 -5.63
CA ILE A 380 -28.53 12.69 -5.26
C ILE A 380 -28.53 12.48 -3.75
N SER A 381 -29.63 12.81 -3.08
CA SER A 381 -29.80 12.72 -1.63
C SER A 381 -31.03 11.88 -1.33
N VAL A 382 -30.88 10.88 -0.47
CA VAL A 382 -31.96 9.99 -0.01
C VAL A 382 -31.99 10.01 1.50
N THR A 383 -33.16 10.35 2.07
CA THR A 383 -33.35 10.33 3.53
C THR A 383 -34.18 9.13 3.92
N ASP A 384 -33.80 8.45 4.99
CA ASP A 384 -34.63 7.41 5.59
C ASP A 384 -35.81 8.01 6.37
N SER A 385 -36.71 7.14 6.83
CA SER A 385 -37.87 7.50 7.65
C SER A 385 -37.59 7.40 9.17
N ALA A 386 -36.32 7.40 9.60
CA ALA A 386 -35.98 7.37 11.02
C ALA A 386 -36.22 8.75 11.69
N VAL A 387 -36.17 8.77 13.02
CA VAL A 387 -36.25 10.01 13.81
C VAL A 387 -35.07 10.04 14.81
N PRO A 388 -34.07 10.92 14.63
CA PRO A 388 -33.88 11.82 13.48
C PRO A 388 -33.56 11.04 12.19
N PRO A 389 -33.91 11.57 11.00
CA PRO A 389 -33.67 10.87 9.74
C PRO A 389 -32.19 10.88 9.36
N ASN A 390 -31.68 9.75 8.89
CA ASN A 390 -30.35 9.68 8.30
C ASN A 390 -30.42 10.01 6.81
N THR A 391 -29.32 10.55 6.27
CA THR A 391 -29.22 10.94 4.85
C THR A 391 -28.05 10.22 4.19
N VAL A 392 -28.33 9.56 3.08
CA VAL A 392 -27.32 9.01 2.16
C VAL A 392 -27.25 9.91 0.94
N LYS A 393 -26.03 10.27 0.53
CA LYS A 393 -25.78 11.07 -0.67
C LYS A 393 -24.95 10.29 -1.67
N LEU A 394 -25.37 10.32 -2.92
CA LEU A 394 -24.56 9.92 -4.06
C LEU A 394 -24.10 11.18 -4.79
N ALA A 395 -22.86 11.55 -4.55
CA ALA A 395 -22.09 12.44 -5.42
C ALA A 395 -21.24 11.57 -6.38
N SER A 396 -20.36 12.18 -7.17
CA SER A 396 -19.53 11.44 -8.14
C SER A 396 -18.91 10.19 -7.52
N SER A 397 -19.42 9.02 -7.89
CA SER A 397 -18.98 7.72 -7.38
C SER A 397 -17.86 7.21 -8.27
N ALA A 398 -16.77 7.95 -8.31
CA ALA A 398 -15.65 7.49 -9.10
C ALA A 398 -14.95 6.33 -8.35
N THR A 399 -14.76 5.24 -9.07
CA THR A 399 -14.72 3.88 -8.54
C THR A 399 -13.33 3.43 -8.07
N ASP A 400 -12.81 4.05 -7.02
CA ASP A 400 -11.66 3.51 -6.26
C ASP A 400 -11.57 4.01 -4.79
N GLY A 401 -12.61 3.73 -4.01
CA GLY A 401 -12.30 3.13 -2.70
C GLY A 401 -12.51 3.94 -1.42
N SER A 402 -13.43 4.91 -1.35
CA SER A 402 -14.12 5.18 -0.07
C SER A 402 -15.42 5.95 -0.28
N GLN A 403 -16.57 5.32 -0.02
CA GLN A 403 -17.89 5.93 -0.09
C GLN A 403 -18.33 6.43 1.30
N THR A 404 -17.83 7.57 1.75
CA THR A 404 -18.60 8.42 2.67
C THR A 404 -18.41 9.89 2.30
N ASP A 405 -19.53 10.61 2.29
CA ASP A 405 -19.63 12.05 2.05
C ASP A 405 -18.71 12.83 2.98
N THR A 406 -17.83 13.65 2.42
CA THR A 406 -17.65 15.06 2.82
C THR A 406 -16.83 15.79 1.74
N LEU A 407 -17.53 16.39 0.76
CA LEU A 407 -17.05 17.51 -0.08
C LEU A 407 -15.91 17.26 -1.11
N ARG A 408 -15.54 16.02 -1.46
CA ARG A 408 -14.51 15.74 -2.50
C ARG A 408 -15.04 15.43 -3.91
N GLY A 409 -16.06 16.16 -4.34
CA GLY A 409 -16.52 16.26 -5.76
C GLY A 409 -18.03 16.04 -5.97
N PHE A 410 -18.58 16.63 -7.02
CA PHE A 410 -19.98 16.46 -7.46
C PHE A 410 -20.03 15.81 -8.84
N PHE A 411 -21.19 15.27 -9.24
CA PHE A 411 -21.42 15.09 -10.68
C PHE A 411 -21.56 16.48 -11.31
N PHE A 412 -21.02 16.67 -12.50
CA PHE A 412 -21.08 17.96 -13.15
C PHE A 412 -21.10 17.82 -14.67
N TYR A 413 -21.47 18.90 -15.35
CA TYR A 413 -21.30 19.10 -16.78
C TYR A 413 -21.31 20.59 -17.10
N THR A 414 -20.77 20.92 -18.26
CA THR A 414 -20.96 22.22 -18.89
C THR A 414 -21.92 22.05 -20.06
N VAL A 415 -22.83 22.99 -20.24
CA VAL A 415 -23.75 23.00 -21.40
C VAL A 415 -22.96 23.39 -22.65
N LEU A 416 -22.94 22.51 -23.65
CA LEU A 416 -22.11 22.68 -24.85
C LEU A 416 -22.97 22.94 -26.09
N ASN A 417 -22.76 24.08 -26.76
CA ASN A 417 -23.34 24.39 -28.07
C ASN A 417 -22.39 24.04 -29.23
N ARG A 418 -21.40 23.18 -28.96
CA ARG A 418 -20.36 22.75 -29.88
C ARG A 418 -20.03 21.26 -29.62
N PRO A 419 -19.34 20.57 -30.54
CA PRO A 419 -18.81 19.25 -30.27
C PRO A 419 -17.95 19.22 -29.00
N ILE A 420 -18.02 18.09 -28.28
CA ILE A 420 -17.17 17.84 -27.11
C ILE A 420 -15.70 17.75 -27.53
N THR A 421 -14.82 18.26 -26.67
CA THR A 421 -13.38 18.33 -26.90
C THR A 421 -12.62 17.54 -25.85
N ILE A 422 -11.30 17.36 -26.05
CA ILE A 422 -10.43 16.73 -25.05
C ILE A 422 -10.48 17.50 -23.72
N SER A 423 -10.46 18.83 -23.76
CA SER A 423 -10.55 19.65 -22.56
C SER A 423 -11.85 19.47 -21.78
N ASP A 424 -12.99 19.26 -22.45
CA ASP A 424 -14.26 19.03 -21.73
C ASP A 424 -14.27 17.70 -20.98
N ILE A 425 -13.59 16.67 -21.52
CA ILE A 425 -13.51 15.37 -20.86
C ILE A 425 -12.48 15.38 -19.73
N GLN A 426 -11.38 16.10 -19.88
CA GLN A 426 -10.28 16.16 -18.94
C GLN A 426 -10.53 17.12 -17.76
N THR A 427 -11.12 18.28 -18.03
CA THR A 427 -11.19 19.36 -17.03
C THR A 427 -12.11 19.00 -15.88
N THR A 428 -11.60 19.13 -14.66
CA THR A 428 -12.39 19.07 -13.44
C THR A 428 -12.20 20.30 -12.55
N PRO A 429 -13.27 20.83 -11.94
CA PRO A 429 -13.14 21.87 -10.92
C PRO A 429 -12.84 21.27 -9.53
N TYR A 430 -12.76 19.95 -9.41
CA TYR A 430 -12.59 19.27 -8.13
C TYR A 430 -11.15 18.75 -7.96
N PRO A 431 -10.59 18.80 -6.75
CA PRO A 431 -9.24 18.29 -6.47
C PRO A 431 -9.03 16.78 -6.67
N ASN A 432 -10.08 16.04 -7.07
CA ASN A 432 -10.00 14.60 -7.30
C ASN A 432 -9.49 14.24 -8.70
N GLY A 433 -9.32 15.21 -9.61
CA GLY A 433 -8.83 14.97 -10.97
C GLY A 433 -9.89 14.43 -11.94
N ARG A 434 -11.12 14.17 -11.50
CA ARG A 434 -12.02 13.27 -12.25
C ARG A 434 -12.93 13.91 -13.27
N THR A 435 -13.06 13.24 -14.40
CA THR A 435 -13.89 13.60 -15.54
C THR A 435 -15.40 13.65 -15.25
N PRO A 436 -16.13 14.63 -15.82
CA PRO A 436 -17.60 14.65 -15.79
C PRO A 436 -18.27 13.61 -16.72
N TYR A 437 -17.46 12.84 -17.45
CA TYR A 437 -17.91 11.90 -18.47
C TYR A 437 -17.53 10.45 -18.16
N LEU A 438 -17.18 10.11 -16.91
CA LEU A 438 -16.79 8.74 -16.55
C LEU A 438 -17.83 7.70 -17.00
N GLY A 439 -17.39 6.70 -17.76
CA GLY A 439 -18.22 5.63 -18.33
C GLY A 439 -19.04 6.03 -19.56
N ALA A 440 -18.98 7.30 -19.98
CA ALA A 440 -19.66 7.76 -21.18
C ALA A 440 -18.92 7.34 -22.44
N VAL A 441 -19.68 7.11 -23.52
CA VAL A 441 -19.11 6.98 -24.87
C VAL A 441 -19.11 8.34 -25.53
N VAL A 442 -17.93 8.88 -25.87
CA VAL A 442 -17.79 10.22 -26.46
C VAL A 442 -16.87 10.19 -27.68
N PRO A 443 -17.17 10.97 -28.74
CA PRO A 443 -16.24 11.22 -29.81
C PRO A 443 -15.30 12.38 -29.44
N VAL A 444 -14.00 12.18 -29.54
CA VAL A 444 -12.98 13.23 -29.37
C VAL A 444 -12.01 13.26 -30.54
N ARG A 445 -11.53 14.46 -30.89
CA ARG A 445 -10.62 14.68 -32.02
C ARG A 445 -9.33 15.36 -31.56
N GLY A 446 -8.19 14.94 -32.09
CA GLY A 446 -6.88 15.53 -31.82
C GLY A 446 -5.81 15.16 -32.86
N ILE A 447 -4.63 15.74 -32.74
CA ILE A 447 -3.40 15.35 -33.44
C ILE A 447 -2.66 14.32 -32.60
N ILE A 448 -2.22 13.22 -33.22
CA ILE A 448 -1.39 12.22 -32.53
C ILE A 448 -0.04 12.82 -32.18
N THR A 449 0.30 12.79 -30.90
CA THR A 449 1.57 13.27 -30.36
C THR A 449 2.49 12.14 -29.95
N ALA A 450 2.01 10.94 -29.68
CA ALA A 450 2.86 9.77 -29.49
C ALA A 450 2.11 8.52 -29.93
N ASP A 451 2.48 7.96 -31.08
CA ASP A 451 1.93 6.74 -31.65
C ASP A 451 2.58 5.46 -31.07
N THR A 452 2.05 4.31 -31.46
CA THR A 452 2.53 2.98 -31.07
C THR A 452 3.86 2.58 -31.73
N ALA A 453 4.34 3.32 -32.74
CA ALA A 453 5.67 3.12 -33.31
C ALA A 453 6.74 3.88 -32.51
N SER A 454 6.34 4.95 -31.82
CA SER A 454 7.22 5.79 -31.01
C SER A 454 7.31 5.32 -29.56
N LEU A 455 6.30 4.59 -29.08
CA LEU A 455 6.24 4.00 -27.75
C LEU A 455 6.35 2.47 -27.83
N ILE A 456 7.18 1.88 -26.99
CA ILE A 456 7.35 0.43 -26.88
C ILE A 456 6.09 -0.16 -26.24
N PRO A 457 5.33 -1.03 -26.94
CA PRO A 457 4.24 -1.76 -26.31
C PRO A 457 4.82 -2.69 -25.25
N PRO A 458 4.34 -2.68 -24.00
CA PRO A 458 4.81 -3.63 -23.00
C PRO A 458 4.39 -5.07 -23.39
N PRO A 459 5.05 -6.08 -22.81
CA PRO A 459 4.48 -7.43 -22.79
C PRO A 459 3.08 -7.41 -22.14
N PRO A 460 2.11 -8.24 -22.57
CA PRO A 460 0.72 -8.24 -22.10
C PRO A 460 0.49 -8.38 -20.58
N ARG A 461 1.54 -8.70 -19.81
CA ARG A 461 1.49 -8.89 -18.35
C ARG A 461 1.90 -7.66 -17.54
N PHE A 462 2.44 -6.62 -18.18
CA PHE A 462 2.84 -5.38 -17.53
C PHE A 462 2.00 -4.21 -18.05
N ARG A 463 1.46 -3.42 -17.14
CA ARG A 463 0.71 -2.18 -17.40
C ARG A 463 1.65 -1.08 -17.96
N GLY A 464 2.27 -1.30 -19.11
CA GLY A 464 2.92 -0.28 -19.92
C GLY A 464 2.02 0.20 -21.07
N THR A 465 2.49 1.15 -21.85
CA THR A 465 1.73 1.91 -22.85
C THR A 465 1.41 1.11 -24.13
N SER A 466 0.39 0.24 -24.08
CA SER A 466 -0.36 -0.22 -25.29
C SER A 466 -1.26 0.92 -25.81
N ALA A 467 -0.66 2.08 -26.03
CA ALA A 467 -1.31 3.37 -25.94
C ALA A 467 -0.75 4.36 -26.96
N TRP A 468 -1.56 5.32 -27.34
CA TRP A 468 -1.09 6.52 -28.01
C TRP A 468 -1.74 7.75 -27.40
N TYR A 469 -1.06 8.88 -27.57
CA TYR A 469 -1.48 10.16 -27.00
C TYR A 469 -1.86 11.10 -28.13
N MET A 470 -2.93 11.87 -27.91
CA MET A 470 -3.33 12.91 -28.84
C MET A 470 -3.69 14.19 -28.15
N GLN A 471 -3.63 15.27 -28.91
CA GLN A 471 -3.76 16.61 -28.40
C GLN A 471 -4.59 17.47 -29.35
N ASN A 472 -5.47 18.32 -28.83
CA ASN A 472 -6.25 19.27 -29.64
C ASN A 472 -5.85 20.75 -29.44
N GLY A 473 -4.71 21.01 -28.79
CA GLY A 473 -4.08 22.31 -28.62
C GLY A 473 -3.06 22.36 -27.47
N ASN A 474 -2.45 23.51 -27.23
CA ASN A 474 -1.47 23.72 -26.16
C ASN A 474 -2.06 24.29 -24.86
N GLN A 475 -3.37 24.49 -24.81
CA GLN A 475 -4.04 24.95 -23.60
C GLN A 475 -4.07 23.83 -22.55
N PRO A 476 -4.13 24.15 -21.24
CA PRO A 476 -4.35 23.16 -20.21
C PRO A 476 -5.49 22.19 -20.57
N TRP A 477 -5.34 20.91 -20.22
CA TRP A 477 -6.32 19.83 -20.43
C TRP A 477 -6.53 19.43 -21.88
N SER A 478 -5.61 19.77 -22.79
CA SER A 478 -5.78 19.48 -24.22
C SER A 478 -5.16 18.15 -24.66
N GLY A 479 -4.52 17.41 -23.77
CA GLY A 479 -3.94 16.09 -24.02
C GLY A 479 -4.84 14.97 -23.50
N ILE A 480 -4.87 13.85 -24.20
CA ILE A 480 -5.59 12.65 -23.74
C ILE A 480 -4.83 11.39 -24.08
N TRP A 481 -4.92 10.43 -23.18
CA TRP A 481 -4.49 9.07 -23.41
C TRP A 481 -5.60 8.27 -24.10
N VAL A 482 -5.27 7.63 -25.23
CA VAL A 482 -6.12 6.63 -25.89
C VAL A 482 -5.54 5.23 -25.66
N TYR A 483 -6.31 4.38 -24.99
CA TYR A 483 -5.92 3.01 -24.62
C TYR A 483 -6.74 1.97 -25.39
N ASN A 484 -6.13 0.83 -25.73
CA ASN A 484 -6.87 -0.31 -26.27
C ASN A 484 -6.30 -1.64 -25.75
N ASP A 485 -7.15 -2.65 -25.60
CA ASP A 485 -6.71 -4.00 -25.29
C ASP A 485 -6.07 -4.70 -26.50
N SER A 486 -5.21 -5.68 -26.24
CA SER A 486 -4.36 -6.29 -27.25
C SER A 486 -5.11 -7.05 -28.36
N THR A 487 -6.42 -7.27 -28.21
CA THR A 487 -7.23 -8.06 -29.15
C THR A 487 -7.85 -7.25 -30.29
N SER A 488 -7.73 -5.91 -30.29
CA SER A 488 -8.28 -5.05 -31.35
C SER A 488 -7.30 -3.99 -31.90
N LEU A 489 -6.00 -4.21 -31.74
CA LEU A 489 -4.89 -3.35 -32.21
C LEU A 489 -4.88 -3.08 -33.73
N ALA A 490 -5.57 -3.88 -34.55
CA ALA A 490 -5.49 -3.80 -36.02
C ALA A 490 -5.86 -2.41 -36.59
N GLY A 491 -6.83 -1.71 -35.98
CA GLY A 491 -7.20 -0.35 -36.39
C GLY A 491 -6.22 0.75 -35.93
N LEU A 492 -5.23 0.41 -35.10
CA LEU A 492 -4.32 1.36 -34.44
C LEU A 492 -2.88 1.28 -34.95
N LEU A 493 -2.43 0.14 -35.50
CA LEU A 493 -1.05 -0.06 -36.00
C LEU A 493 -0.69 0.83 -37.20
N GLY A 494 -1.69 1.44 -37.85
CA GLY A 494 -1.50 2.34 -39.01
C GLY A 494 -1.39 3.82 -38.67
N LEU A 495 -1.72 4.23 -37.44
CA LEU A 495 -1.74 5.64 -37.04
C LEU A 495 -0.32 6.16 -36.78
N ARG A 496 -0.06 7.42 -37.14
CA ARG A 496 1.26 8.05 -37.02
C ARG A 496 1.19 9.40 -36.29
N ASN A 497 2.28 9.75 -35.62
CA ASN A 497 2.51 11.11 -35.10
C ASN A 497 2.21 12.15 -36.19
N GLY A 498 1.37 13.14 -35.87
CA GLY A 498 0.91 14.17 -36.81
C GLY A 498 -0.44 13.88 -37.48
N ASP A 499 -0.98 12.66 -37.41
CA ASP A 499 -2.31 12.38 -37.96
C ASP A 499 -3.39 13.10 -37.13
N SER A 500 -4.34 13.77 -37.81
CA SER A 500 -5.56 14.30 -37.18
C SER A 500 -6.61 13.21 -37.15
N VAL A 501 -6.98 12.76 -35.95
CA VAL A 501 -7.82 11.58 -35.76
C VAL A 501 -9.02 11.91 -34.87
N ALA A 502 -10.18 11.36 -35.21
CA ALA A 502 -11.32 11.26 -34.29
C ALA A 502 -11.44 9.83 -33.77
N VAL A 503 -11.64 9.71 -32.46
CA VAL A 503 -11.83 8.46 -31.73
C VAL A 503 -13.14 8.52 -30.96
N THR A 504 -13.94 7.46 -31.07
CA THR A 504 -15.14 7.28 -30.25
C THR A 504 -14.91 6.09 -29.33
N GLY A 505 -14.95 6.33 -28.02
CA GLY A 505 -14.71 5.29 -27.01
C GLY A 505 -15.29 5.67 -25.66
N VAL A 506 -15.14 4.76 -24.70
CA VAL A 506 -15.55 4.94 -23.32
C VAL A 506 -14.53 5.80 -22.59
N VAL A 507 -14.97 6.88 -21.94
CA VAL A 507 -14.14 7.64 -21.01
C VAL A 507 -13.97 6.83 -19.72
N ALA A 508 -12.72 6.63 -19.31
CA ALA A 508 -12.36 5.87 -18.14
C ALA A 508 -11.32 6.63 -17.30
N GLU A 509 -11.20 6.21 -16.06
CA GLU A 509 -10.25 6.72 -15.07
C GLU A 509 -9.46 5.53 -14.54
N ASP A 510 -8.14 5.65 -14.46
CA ASP A 510 -7.27 4.65 -13.84
C ASP A 510 -6.18 5.37 -13.07
N PHE A 511 -6.23 5.31 -11.74
CA PHE A 511 -5.39 6.14 -10.86
C PHE A 511 -5.54 7.64 -11.17
N ASP A 512 -6.78 8.14 -11.25
CA ASP A 512 -7.15 9.53 -11.60
C ASP A 512 -6.67 10.03 -12.98
N VAL A 513 -6.13 9.15 -13.82
CA VAL A 513 -5.75 9.45 -15.20
C VAL A 513 -6.96 9.29 -16.10
N THR A 514 -7.47 10.40 -16.64
CA THR A 514 -8.58 10.37 -17.61
C THR A 514 -8.08 9.84 -18.96
N ARG A 515 -8.76 8.83 -19.49
CA ARG A 515 -8.44 8.22 -20.78
C ARG A 515 -9.67 7.84 -21.60
N VAL A 516 -9.46 7.60 -22.89
CA VAL A 516 -10.46 7.00 -23.78
C VAL A 516 -10.04 5.57 -24.11
N GLU A 517 -10.91 4.62 -23.81
CA GLU A 517 -10.70 3.17 -24.02
C GLU A 517 -11.88 2.51 -24.75
N ARG A 518 -11.76 1.22 -25.07
CA ARG A 518 -12.85 0.40 -25.65
C ARG A 518 -13.56 1.11 -26.81
N GLN A 519 -12.78 1.40 -27.87
CA GLN A 519 -13.27 2.15 -29.01
C GLN A 519 -14.46 1.42 -29.65
N THR A 520 -15.56 2.15 -29.86
CA THR A 520 -16.79 1.58 -30.42
C THR A 520 -16.78 1.53 -31.94
N THR A 521 -15.90 2.31 -32.56
CA THR A 521 -15.66 2.36 -34.01
C THR A 521 -14.17 2.51 -34.27
N PRO A 522 -13.65 2.05 -35.43
CA PRO A 522 -12.28 2.33 -35.84
C PRO A 522 -12.00 3.85 -35.85
N PRO A 523 -10.80 4.30 -35.46
CA PRO A 523 -10.43 5.71 -35.55
C PRO A 523 -10.50 6.24 -36.99
N VAL A 524 -10.95 7.47 -37.15
CA VAL A 524 -11.07 8.12 -38.46
C VAL A 524 -9.96 9.15 -38.62
N VAL A 525 -9.09 8.95 -39.61
CA VAL A 525 -8.05 9.91 -39.99
C VAL A 525 -8.65 10.98 -40.91
N TYR A 526 -8.58 12.24 -40.51
CA TYR A 526 -9.07 13.38 -41.29
C TYR A 526 -7.98 13.94 -42.20
N THR A 527 -6.79 14.16 -41.64
CA THR A 527 -5.61 14.64 -42.38
C THR A 527 -4.36 13.95 -41.85
N PRO A 528 -3.53 13.33 -42.70
CA PRO A 528 -2.28 12.71 -42.26
C PRO A 528 -1.13 13.72 -42.16
N ASN A 529 -0.09 13.40 -41.38
CA ASN A 529 1.20 14.13 -41.36
C ASN A 529 1.12 15.64 -41.08
N ASN A 530 0.19 16.10 -40.24
CA ASN A 530 0.18 17.49 -39.79
C ASN A 530 1.40 17.77 -38.90
N PRO A 531 1.84 19.04 -38.79
CA PRO A 531 2.81 19.42 -37.78
C PRO A 531 2.34 19.01 -36.39
N LEU A 532 3.27 18.47 -35.59
CA LEU A 532 2.99 18.26 -34.17
C LEU A 532 2.73 19.61 -33.50
N PRO A 533 1.83 19.66 -32.52
CA PRO A 533 1.73 20.82 -31.66
C PRO A 533 3.08 21.13 -30.99
N ALA A 534 3.37 22.43 -30.83
CA ALA A 534 4.59 22.84 -30.14
C ALA A 534 4.56 22.32 -28.69
N PRO A 535 5.66 21.78 -28.15
CA PRO A 535 5.67 21.33 -26.76
C PRO A 535 5.43 22.50 -25.80
N VAL A 536 4.66 22.26 -24.74
CA VAL A 536 4.46 23.24 -23.67
C VAL A 536 5.72 23.30 -22.82
N VAL A 537 6.36 24.47 -22.73
CA VAL A 537 7.57 24.66 -21.92
C VAL A 537 7.15 24.91 -20.47
N LEU A 538 7.59 24.05 -19.56
CA LEU A 538 7.26 24.12 -18.13
C LEU A 538 8.53 23.95 -17.28
N PRO A 539 8.53 24.37 -16.01
CA PRO A 539 9.59 24.01 -15.08
C PRO A 539 9.41 22.58 -14.55
N THR A 540 10.50 21.86 -14.27
CA THR A 540 10.46 20.47 -13.77
C THR A 540 9.73 20.34 -12.43
N SER A 541 9.77 21.37 -11.57
CA SER A 541 8.99 21.47 -10.33
C SER A 541 7.48 21.29 -10.49
N THR A 542 6.94 21.55 -11.70
CA THR A 542 5.52 21.28 -12.02
C THR A 542 5.14 19.83 -11.72
N PHE A 543 6.09 18.90 -11.89
CA PHE A 543 5.90 17.46 -11.73
C PHE A 543 6.84 16.85 -10.67
N GLY A 544 7.30 17.68 -9.73
CA GLY A 544 8.29 17.29 -8.73
C GLY A 544 7.84 16.13 -7.83
N ALA A 545 8.80 15.54 -7.11
CA ALA A 545 8.56 14.35 -6.27
C ALA A 545 7.46 14.50 -5.19
N SER A 546 7.16 15.72 -4.75
CA SER A 546 6.10 16.04 -3.77
C SER A 546 4.74 16.35 -4.40
N VAL A 547 4.64 16.36 -5.72
CA VAL A 547 3.41 16.68 -6.44
C VAL A 547 2.56 15.41 -6.54
N GLY A 548 1.48 15.39 -5.76
CA GLY A 548 0.53 14.28 -5.73
C GLY A 548 -0.36 14.22 -6.97
N ASN A 549 -0.99 13.05 -7.14
CA ASN A 549 -1.99 12.80 -8.18
C ASN A 549 -3.16 13.79 -8.12
N GLY A 550 -3.75 14.14 -9.27
CA GLY A 550 -4.93 15.00 -9.33
C GLY A 550 -4.68 16.45 -8.91
N THR A 551 -3.43 16.86 -8.68
CA THR A 551 -3.11 18.25 -8.30
C THR A 551 -3.29 19.16 -9.51
N PRO A 552 -4.09 20.25 -9.43
CA PRO A 552 -4.38 21.11 -10.60
C PRO A 552 -3.13 21.69 -11.28
N THR A 553 -2.00 21.79 -10.57
CA THR A 553 -0.73 22.26 -11.11
C THR A 553 -0.19 21.35 -12.21
N ALA A 554 -0.20 20.04 -11.99
CA ALA A 554 0.36 19.01 -12.87
C ALA A 554 -0.70 18.34 -13.74
N GLU A 555 -1.84 18.02 -13.14
CA GLU A 555 -2.94 17.24 -13.74
C GLU A 555 -3.37 17.81 -15.10
N ARG A 556 -3.46 19.14 -15.18
CA ARG A 556 -3.83 19.85 -16.42
C ARG A 556 -2.88 19.67 -17.60
N TRP A 557 -1.71 19.10 -17.39
CA TRP A 557 -0.70 18.84 -18.42
C TRP A 557 -0.55 17.36 -18.73
N GLU A 558 -1.33 16.50 -18.06
CA GLU A 558 -1.30 15.07 -18.31
C GLU A 558 -1.69 14.74 -19.76
N GLY A 559 -0.97 13.79 -20.36
CA GLY A 559 -1.14 13.41 -21.75
C GLY A 559 -0.71 14.49 -22.77
N MET A 560 -0.17 15.62 -22.31
CA MET A 560 0.32 16.68 -23.18
C MET A 560 1.82 16.51 -23.48
N LEU A 561 2.21 16.98 -24.68
CA LEU A 561 3.61 17.10 -25.05
C LEU A 561 4.24 18.30 -24.32
N VAL A 562 5.18 18.03 -23.42
CA VAL A 562 5.86 19.00 -22.57
C VAL A 562 7.35 19.01 -22.87
N GLN A 563 7.99 20.16 -22.67
CA GLN A 563 9.45 20.32 -22.76
C GLN A 563 10.00 20.99 -21.50
N PHE A 564 11.10 20.44 -20.99
CA PHE A 564 11.96 21.07 -20.00
C PHE A 564 13.23 21.57 -20.69
N ASN A 565 13.68 22.77 -20.34
CA ASN A 565 14.87 23.39 -20.93
C ASN A 565 16.05 23.35 -19.95
N ASN A 566 17.26 23.22 -20.49
CA ASN A 566 18.51 23.31 -19.74
C ASN A 566 18.56 22.40 -18.51
N VAL A 567 18.11 21.16 -18.66
CA VAL A 567 18.09 20.22 -17.54
C VAL A 567 19.47 19.63 -17.28
N VAL A 568 19.76 19.33 -16.03
CA VAL A 568 20.89 18.53 -15.60
C VAL A 568 20.40 17.15 -15.14
N MET A 569 21.23 16.13 -15.36
CA MET A 569 21.05 14.82 -14.73
C MET A 569 21.55 14.91 -13.28
N PRO A 570 20.67 14.93 -12.27
CA PRO A 570 21.06 15.20 -10.89
C PRO A 570 21.90 14.06 -10.31
N ASP A 571 22.57 14.37 -9.20
CA ASP A 571 23.49 13.51 -8.47
C ASP A 571 22.84 12.32 -7.75
N SER A 572 21.50 12.30 -7.70
CA SER A 572 20.71 11.22 -7.17
C SER A 572 20.43 10.18 -8.26
N GLU A 573 21.03 9.00 -8.13
CA GLU A 573 20.45 7.77 -8.68
C GLU A 573 18.97 7.76 -8.33
N PRO A 574 18.03 7.55 -9.27
CA PRO A 574 16.64 7.37 -8.89
C PRO A 574 16.62 6.19 -7.92
N THR A 575 16.20 6.44 -6.69
CA THR A 575 16.23 5.46 -5.61
C THR A 575 15.17 4.38 -5.80
N PHE A 576 14.97 3.76 -6.98
CA PHE A 576 13.83 2.84 -7.18
C PHE A 576 14.12 1.65 -8.11
N GLN A 577 13.36 0.56 -7.89
CA GLN A 577 13.53 -0.80 -8.43
C GLN A 577 13.50 -0.98 -9.97
N ASP A 578 13.12 0.03 -10.77
CA ASP A 578 13.11 -0.08 -12.23
C ASP A 578 14.37 0.55 -12.82
N ILE A 579 15.27 -0.31 -13.29
CA ILE A 579 16.56 0.05 -13.92
C ILE A 579 16.41 0.92 -15.18
N ASN A 580 15.19 1.17 -15.66
CA ASN A 580 14.93 1.89 -16.89
C ASN A 580 14.49 3.35 -16.71
N GLU A 581 14.32 3.86 -15.48
CA GLU A 581 13.96 5.26 -15.24
C GLU A 581 15.19 6.11 -14.87
N PHE A 582 15.16 7.40 -15.20
CA PHE A 582 16.19 8.37 -14.79
C PHE A 582 15.57 9.71 -14.39
N ALA A 583 16.35 10.60 -13.80
CA ALA A 583 15.89 11.88 -13.29
C ALA A 583 16.48 13.06 -14.09
N VAL A 584 15.75 14.16 -14.18
CA VAL A 584 16.23 15.44 -14.73
C VAL A 584 15.76 16.60 -13.85
N ASP A 585 16.54 17.67 -13.81
CA ASP A 585 16.25 18.87 -13.02
C ASP A 585 16.68 20.12 -13.78
N ASP A 586 15.82 21.14 -13.90
CA ASP A 586 16.17 22.45 -14.46
C ASP A 586 16.66 23.46 -13.40
N GLY A 587 16.81 23.01 -12.16
CA GLY A 587 17.12 23.82 -10.97
C GLY A 587 15.90 24.16 -10.13
N SER A 588 14.68 23.90 -10.61
CA SER A 588 13.43 24.11 -9.86
C SER A 588 12.98 22.88 -9.09
N GLY A 589 13.42 21.68 -9.46
CA GLY A 589 13.07 20.43 -8.78
C GLY A 589 13.19 19.20 -9.68
N VAL A 590 13.27 18.03 -9.07
CA VAL A 590 13.53 16.79 -9.82
C VAL A 590 12.25 16.15 -10.37
N VAL A 591 12.25 15.81 -11.66
CA VAL A 591 11.21 15.00 -12.32
C VAL A 591 11.79 13.71 -12.90
N LEU A 592 11.00 12.64 -12.88
CA LEU A 592 11.40 11.34 -13.44
C LEU A 592 11.09 11.26 -14.94
N VAL A 593 11.92 10.50 -15.65
CA VAL A 593 11.85 10.23 -17.08
C VAL A 593 11.77 8.72 -17.27
N ARG A 594 10.76 8.26 -18.02
CA ARG A 594 10.57 6.86 -18.39
C ARG A 594 11.25 6.54 -19.71
N LYS A 595 11.61 5.26 -19.90
CA LYS A 595 12.20 4.71 -21.13
C LYS A 595 11.18 3.91 -21.96
N ASP A 596 9.92 4.36 -21.99
CA ASP A 596 8.92 3.70 -22.83
C ASP A 596 9.10 4.07 -24.32
N GLY A 597 9.77 5.17 -24.64
CA GLY A 597 9.99 5.56 -26.03
C GLY A 597 11.07 4.75 -26.75
N THR A 598 11.11 4.87 -28.07
CA THR A 598 12.11 4.20 -28.94
C THR A 598 13.48 4.90 -28.98
N HIS A 599 13.76 5.80 -28.04
CA HIS A 599 15.03 6.49 -27.97
C HIS A 599 16.19 5.57 -27.57
N ARG A 600 17.41 5.97 -27.94
CA ARG A 600 18.65 5.21 -27.68
C ARG A 600 19.31 5.56 -26.35
N TYR A 601 18.84 6.58 -25.64
CA TYR A 601 19.46 7.01 -24.39
C TYR A 601 19.27 6.01 -23.24
N THR A 602 20.30 5.84 -22.42
CA THR A 602 20.33 4.93 -21.27
C THR A 602 21.23 5.46 -20.17
N THR A 603 21.00 5.05 -18.93
CA THR A 603 21.90 5.26 -17.77
C THR A 603 22.73 4.01 -17.47
N THR A 604 22.45 2.88 -18.14
CA THR A 604 23.11 1.60 -17.89
C THR A 604 24.32 1.43 -18.81
N VAL A 605 25.52 1.28 -18.26
CA VAL A 605 26.75 1.10 -19.05
C VAL A 605 26.69 -0.13 -19.95
N ALA A 606 26.14 -1.25 -19.47
CA ALA A 606 26.04 -2.48 -20.26
C ALA A 606 25.20 -2.32 -21.55
N ASP A 607 24.27 -1.38 -21.59
CA ASP A 607 23.43 -1.13 -22.77
C ASP A 607 24.21 -0.52 -23.94
N THR A 608 25.39 0.08 -23.70
CA THR A 608 26.22 0.69 -24.76
C THR A 608 26.77 -0.35 -25.72
N ALA A 609 26.96 -1.60 -25.26
CA ALA A 609 27.31 -2.73 -26.11
C ALA A 609 26.25 -2.98 -27.20
N GLY A 610 24.99 -2.67 -26.91
CA GLY A 610 23.88 -2.70 -27.87
C GLY A 610 23.71 -1.41 -28.68
N GLY A 611 24.68 -0.49 -28.64
CA GLY A 611 24.64 0.78 -29.35
C GLY A 611 23.73 1.84 -28.71
N ARG A 612 23.34 1.70 -27.45
CA ARG A 612 22.63 2.79 -26.74
C ARG A 612 23.58 3.93 -26.37
N ILE A 613 23.04 5.15 -26.26
CA ILE A 613 23.78 6.36 -25.92
C ILE A 613 23.73 6.52 -24.40
N LEU A 614 24.87 6.40 -23.74
CA LEU A 614 24.97 6.58 -22.30
C LEU A 614 24.84 8.06 -21.94
N ILE A 615 23.87 8.40 -21.10
CA ILE A 615 23.80 9.69 -20.41
C ILE A 615 24.26 9.47 -18.97
N ARG A 616 25.09 10.38 -18.48
CA ARG A 616 25.67 10.31 -17.14
C ARG A 616 25.25 11.49 -16.28
N ARG A 617 25.41 11.29 -14.97
CA ARG A 617 25.29 12.31 -13.94
C ARG A 617 26.07 13.58 -14.31
N GLY A 618 25.51 14.74 -13.99
CA GLY A 618 26.12 16.05 -14.23
C GLY A 618 26.06 16.52 -15.69
N GLN A 619 25.71 15.65 -16.64
CA GLN A 619 25.50 16.07 -18.02
C GLN A 619 24.26 16.95 -18.13
N ARG A 620 24.37 17.96 -18.99
CA ARG A 620 23.30 18.89 -19.33
C ARG A 620 22.67 18.50 -20.64
N ILE A 621 21.35 18.55 -20.68
CA ILE A 621 20.55 18.37 -21.89
C ILE A 621 19.88 19.70 -22.18
N SER A 622 20.20 20.33 -23.32
CA SER A 622 19.67 21.66 -23.68
C SER A 622 18.14 21.72 -23.68
N TYR A 623 17.48 20.64 -24.05
CA TYR A 623 16.07 20.41 -23.75
C TYR A 623 15.78 18.91 -23.67
N ILE A 624 14.76 18.53 -22.93
CA ILE A 624 14.14 17.22 -23.03
C ILE A 624 12.64 17.39 -23.16
N ARG A 625 12.00 16.64 -24.06
CA ARG A 625 10.55 16.70 -24.27
C ARG A 625 9.94 15.31 -24.26
N GLY A 626 8.63 15.26 -24.11
CA GLY A 626 7.93 14.00 -24.01
C GLY A 626 6.48 14.20 -23.56
N VAL A 627 5.74 13.11 -23.52
CA VAL A 627 4.37 13.14 -23.02
C VAL A 627 4.39 12.98 -21.50
N ILE A 628 3.55 13.73 -20.79
CA ILE A 628 3.41 13.56 -19.33
C ILE A 628 2.49 12.38 -19.03
N TYR A 629 2.90 11.53 -18.10
CA TYR A 629 2.14 10.38 -17.64
C TYR A 629 2.27 10.18 -16.12
N PHE A 630 1.16 9.94 -15.44
CA PHE A 630 1.15 9.57 -14.03
C PHE A 630 1.18 8.05 -13.86
N ALA A 631 2.12 7.52 -13.07
CA ALA A 631 2.24 6.08 -12.84
C ALA A 631 2.88 5.72 -11.51
N GLY A 632 2.56 4.52 -11.00
CA GLY A 632 3.15 3.89 -9.82
C GLY A 632 4.17 2.79 -10.12
N GLY A 633 5.00 2.46 -9.12
CA GLY A 633 6.01 1.39 -9.14
C GLY A 633 6.71 1.26 -7.77
N GLY A 634 7.83 0.53 -7.70
CA GLY A 634 8.62 0.31 -6.46
C GLY A 634 9.11 1.58 -5.75
N GLY A 635 8.80 2.76 -6.28
CA GLY A 635 9.08 4.08 -5.71
C GLY A 635 7.91 5.01 -5.42
N GLY A 636 6.69 4.50 -5.50
CA GLY A 636 5.47 5.29 -5.32
C GLY A 636 4.92 5.87 -6.62
N PHE A 637 3.77 6.54 -6.51
CA PHE A 637 3.03 7.12 -7.64
C PHE A 637 3.43 8.58 -7.86
N ARG A 638 3.86 8.93 -9.09
CA ARG A 638 4.36 10.27 -9.47
C ARG A 638 4.13 10.54 -10.95
N TYR A 639 4.11 11.82 -11.33
CA TYR A 639 4.18 12.24 -12.73
C TYR A 639 5.58 11.99 -13.30
N LYS A 640 5.62 11.59 -14.58
CA LYS A 640 6.85 11.25 -15.30
C LYS A 640 6.79 11.78 -16.72
N LEU A 641 7.94 12.16 -17.27
CA LEU A 641 8.10 12.49 -18.68
C LEU A 641 8.36 11.22 -19.48
N VAL A 642 7.71 11.09 -20.64
CA VAL A 642 7.92 9.98 -21.58
C VAL A 642 8.44 10.52 -22.91
N PRO A 643 9.77 10.62 -23.09
CA PRO A 643 10.38 10.91 -24.39
C PRO A 643 10.05 9.80 -25.37
N ARG A 644 9.74 10.15 -26.61
CA ARG A 644 9.23 9.22 -27.64
C ARG A 644 10.34 8.75 -28.57
N SER A 645 11.32 9.61 -28.86
CA SER A 645 12.41 9.33 -29.81
C SER A 645 13.68 10.10 -29.46
N ASN A 646 14.78 9.86 -30.18
CA ASN A 646 16.03 10.62 -29.99
C ASN A 646 15.85 12.13 -30.20
N ALA A 647 14.95 12.55 -31.10
CA ALA A 647 14.69 13.96 -31.37
C ALA A 647 14.10 14.70 -30.16
N ASP A 648 13.61 13.96 -29.16
CA ASP A 648 13.10 14.51 -27.93
C ASP A 648 14.19 14.89 -26.92
N PHE A 649 15.45 14.61 -27.24
CA PHE A 649 16.63 15.05 -26.49
C PHE A 649 17.38 16.10 -27.31
N GLY A 650 17.64 17.25 -26.69
CA GLY A 650 18.48 18.28 -27.26
C GLY A 650 19.97 17.90 -27.22
N VAL A 651 20.82 18.87 -27.56
CA VAL A 651 22.27 18.73 -27.43
C VAL A 651 22.62 18.40 -25.98
N ILE A 652 23.37 17.31 -25.81
CA ILE A 652 23.93 16.89 -24.52
C ILE A 652 25.34 17.46 -24.42
N THR A 653 25.61 18.17 -23.32
CA THR A 653 26.88 18.83 -23.04
C THR A 653 27.31 18.55 -21.61
N GLY A 654 28.58 18.80 -21.30
CA GLY A 654 29.18 18.49 -20.01
C GLY A 654 30.19 17.37 -20.13
N VAL A 655 31.27 17.50 -19.35
CA VAL A 655 32.30 16.47 -19.24
C VAL A 655 31.76 15.35 -18.38
N ASP A 656 32.06 14.13 -18.78
CA ASP A 656 31.96 12.93 -17.96
C ASP A 656 32.52 13.26 -16.57
N ILE A 657 31.67 13.44 -15.57
CA ILE A 657 32.12 13.12 -14.22
C ILE A 657 32.03 11.61 -14.20
N GLU A 658 33.04 10.96 -14.81
CA GLU A 658 33.29 9.57 -14.49
C GLU A 658 33.28 9.56 -12.97
N ARG A 659 32.35 8.80 -12.40
CA ARG A 659 32.47 8.43 -11.01
C ARG A 659 33.78 7.67 -10.99
N ASN A 660 34.85 8.37 -10.65
CA ASN A 660 36.05 7.75 -10.16
C ASN A 660 35.47 6.80 -9.10
N PRO A 661 35.60 5.47 -9.24
CA PRO A 661 34.95 4.52 -8.34
C PRO A 661 35.37 4.70 -6.87
N THR A 662 36.24 5.68 -6.62
CA THR A 662 36.79 6.16 -5.36
C THR A 662 36.06 7.33 -4.72
N VAL A 663 35.04 7.97 -5.33
CA VAL A 663 34.26 9.00 -4.61
C VAL A 663 33.25 8.33 -3.70
N VAL A 664 33.76 7.96 -2.54
CA VAL A 664 32.99 7.68 -1.35
C VAL A 664 32.24 8.95 -0.95
N ASP A 665 30.91 8.89 -0.81
CA ASP A 665 30.08 10.03 -0.39
C ASP A 665 29.57 9.93 1.06
N HIS A 666 29.91 8.83 1.76
CA HIS A 666 29.58 8.61 3.16
C HIS A 666 30.65 7.80 3.88
N PHE A 667 30.75 7.98 5.20
CA PHE A 667 31.55 7.07 6.03
C PHE A 667 30.85 5.70 6.13
N SER A 668 31.61 4.61 6.03
CA SER A 668 31.07 3.26 6.24
C SER A 668 32.11 2.32 6.84
N LEU A 669 31.69 1.37 7.67
CA LEU A 669 32.48 0.22 8.11
C LEU A 669 31.76 -1.09 7.75
N ALA A 670 32.30 -1.82 6.78
CA ALA A 670 31.75 -3.10 6.36
C ALA A 670 32.04 -4.20 7.38
N GLN A 671 31.18 -5.21 7.39
CA GLN A 671 31.42 -6.43 8.15
C GLN A 671 32.72 -7.11 7.68
N ASN A 672 33.60 -7.45 8.61
CA ASN A 672 34.83 -8.17 8.32
C ASN A 672 34.53 -9.49 7.59
N TYR A 673 35.33 -9.82 6.58
CA TYR A 673 35.15 -11.03 5.80
C TYR A 673 36.47 -11.82 5.67
N PRO A 674 36.47 -13.13 5.98
CA PRO A 674 35.33 -13.91 6.50
C PRO A 674 34.94 -13.49 7.95
N ASN A 675 33.71 -13.80 8.37
CA ASN A 675 33.25 -13.76 9.76
C ASN A 675 32.17 -14.84 9.98
N PRO A 676 32.41 -15.91 10.77
CA PRO A 676 33.59 -16.16 11.59
C PRO A 676 34.88 -16.34 10.77
N PHE A 677 36.06 -16.12 11.37
CA PHE A 677 37.35 -16.19 10.68
C PHE A 677 38.40 -17.02 11.43
N ASN A 678 39.39 -17.56 10.71
CA ASN A 678 40.49 -18.36 11.27
C ASN A 678 41.81 -18.16 10.48
N PRO A 679 42.89 -17.67 11.09
CA PRO A 679 42.89 -16.57 12.06
C PRO A 679 42.88 -15.20 11.35
N ALA A 680 42.74 -15.16 10.02
CA ALA A 680 42.83 -13.93 9.23
C ALA A 680 41.45 -13.46 8.71
N THR A 681 41.23 -12.14 8.71
CA THR A 681 40.04 -11.50 8.15
C THR A 681 40.41 -10.19 7.44
N THR A 682 39.46 -9.61 6.72
CA THR A 682 39.63 -8.35 6.01
C THR A 682 38.56 -7.36 6.44
N PHE A 683 38.97 -6.16 6.82
CA PHE A 683 38.11 -5.01 7.10
C PHE A 683 38.05 -4.11 5.86
N ARG A 684 36.86 -3.58 5.56
CA ARG A 684 36.67 -2.57 4.52
C ARG A 684 35.93 -1.38 5.08
N TYR A 685 36.37 -0.17 4.76
CA TYR A 685 35.72 1.05 5.17
C TYR A 685 35.93 2.17 4.16
N SER A 686 35.11 3.21 4.25
CA SER A 686 35.09 4.30 3.28
C SER A 686 35.14 5.67 3.99
N LEU A 687 35.91 6.62 3.43
CA LEU A 687 36.05 7.99 3.91
C LEU A 687 35.61 9.01 2.83
N PRO A 688 34.59 9.85 3.06
CA PRO A 688 34.11 10.81 2.07
C PRO A 688 34.99 12.06 1.90
N PHE A 689 35.89 12.31 2.84
CA PHE A 689 36.90 13.36 2.79
C PHE A 689 38.08 12.96 3.69
N SER A 690 39.21 13.67 3.55
CA SER A 690 40.42 13.37 4.30
C SER A 690 40.22 13.63 5.80
N GLU A 691 40.51 12.64 6.64
CA GLU A 691 40.22 12.66 8.08
C GLU A 691 41.26 11.84 8.87
N PHE A 692 41.41 12.14 10.16
CA PHE A 692 42.24 11.32 11.05
C PHE A 692 41.49 10.05 11.45
N VAL A 693 42.02 8.89 11.07
CA VAL A 693 41.35 7.60 11.20
C VAL A 693 41.99 6.74 12.27
N THR A 694 41.17 6.16 13.14
CA THR A 694 41.58 5.07 14.02
C THR A 694 40.73 3.83 13.80
N VAL A 695 41.37 2.67 13.55
CA VAL A 695 40.73 1.36 13.57
C VAL A 695 41.31 0.56 14.72
N LYS A 696 40.49 0.17 15.69
CA LYS A 696 40.92 -0.53 16.92
C LYS A 696 40.10 -1.77 17.18
N ILE A 697 40.71 -2.78 17.78
CA ILE A 697 40.08 -4.02 18.23
C ILE A 697 39.91 -3.99 19.75
N TYR A 698 38.77 -4.46 20.22
CA TYR A 698 38.40 -4.57 21.63
C TYR A 698 37.93 -5.98 21.98
N ASN A 699 38.19 -6.41 23.21
CA ASN A 699 37.63 -7.65 23.76
C ASN A 699 36.20 -7.43 24.30
N LEU A 700 35.58 -8.50 24.80
CA LEU A 700 34.23 -8.45 25.41
C LEU A 700 34.11 -7.50 26.61
N LEU A 701 35.22 -7.18 27.29
CA LEU A 701 35.26 -6.26 28.42
C LEU A 701 35.45 -4.80 27.98
N GLY A 702 35.51 -4.53 26.67
CA GLY A 702 35.76 -3.20 26.12
C GLY A 702 37.21 -2.74 26.25
N GLN A 703 38.14 -3.63 26.62
CA GLN A 703 39.57 -3.30 26.66
C GLN A 703 40.13 -3.32 25.24
N GLU A 704 40.91 -2.30 24.90
CA GLU A 704 41.65 -2.26 23.64
C GLU A 704 42.68 -3.40 23.60
N VAL A 705 42.59 -4.21 22.57
CA VAL A 705 43.47 -5.37 22.34
C VAL A 705 44.55 -5.03 21.33
N GLU A 706 44.20 -4.28 20.29
CA GLU A 706 45.13 -3.92 19.22
C GLU A 706 44.64 -2.68 18.46
N THR A 707 45.57 -1.83 18.01
CA THR A 707 45.29 -0.72 17.10
C THR A 707 45.81 -1.07 15.72
N LEU A 708 44.93 -1.04 14.72
CA LEU A 708 45.21 -1.43 13.35
C LEU A 708 45.54 -0.24 12.43
N VAL A 709 44.90 0.89 12.67
CA VAL A 709 45.10 2.15 11.92
C VAL A 709 45.06 3.30 12.93
N ASN A 710 45.95 4.27 12.80
CA ASN A 710 46.02 5.47 13.63
C ASN A 710 46.79 6.59 12.91
N GLU A 711 46.21 7.10 11.82
CA GLU A 711 46.89 8.05 10.93
C GLU A 711 45.89 8.93 10.16
N GLN A 712 46.39 10.00 9.55
CA GLN A 712 45.61 10.80 8.62
C GLN A 712 45.46 10.07 7.28
N GLN A 713 44.22 9.86 6.84
CA GLN A 713 43.91 9.21 5.57
C GLN A 713 43.14 10.15 4.62
N GLN A 714 43.31 9.98 3.32
CA GLN A 714 42.62 10.79 2.31
C GLN A 714 41.20 10.24 2.05
N SER A 715 40.37 10.95 1.29
CA SER A 715 39.10 10.38 0.83
C SER A 715 39.34 9.10 0.01
N GLY A 716 38.55 8.06 0.25
CA GLY A 716 38.60 6.81 -0.51
C GLY A 716 38.10 5.60 0.26
N GLU A 717 38.14 4.45 -0.41
CA GLU A 717 37.91 3.14 0.22
C GLU A 717 39.22 2.51 0.67
N TYR A 718 39.18 1.90 1.84
CA TYR A 718 40.31 1.26 2.49
C TYR A 718 40.00 -0.20 2.75
N THR A 719 40.97 -1.06 2.44
CA THR A 719 40.91 -2.49 2.73
C THR A 719 42.12 -2.86 3.57
N LEU A 720 41.87 -3.39 4.78
CA LEU A 720 42.90 -3.81 5.71
C LEU A 720 42.75 -5.30 6.01
N ARG A 721 43.83 -6.06 5.82
CA ARG A 721 43.90 -7.45 6.27
C ARG A 721 44.43 -7.51 7.70
N TYR A 722 43.81 -8.33 8.54
CA TYR A 722 44.19 -8.54 9.92
C TYR A 722 44.42 -10.03 10.21
N ASP A 723 45.51 -10.33 10.92
CA ASP A 723 45.88 -11.67 11.39
C ASP A 723 45.77 -11.72 12.92
N ALA A 724 44.75 -12.41 13.41
CA ALA A 724 44.45 -12.55 14.83
C ALA A 724 45.09 -13.80 15.46
N SER A 725 46.16 -14.35 14.88
CA SER A 725 46.83 -15.56 15.38
C SER A 725 47.29 -15.47 16.84
N ARG A 726 47.51 -14.25 17.35
CA ARG A 726 47.88 -13.99 18.75
C ARG A 726 46.69 -13.91 19.72
N LEU A 727 45.46 -13.86 19.21
CA LEU A 727 44.24 -13.78 20.00
C LEU A 727 43.64 -15.16 20.26
N THR A 728 42.90 -15.33 21.35
CA THR A 728 42.17 -16.58 21.65
C THR A 728 40.84 -16.62 20.89
N SER A 729 40.31 -17.82 20.60
CA SER A 729 38.97 -17.96 20.02
C SER A 729 37.94 -17.22 20.86
N GLY A 730 37.06 -16.46 20.23
CA GLY A 730 36.11 -15.63 20.96
C GLY A 730 35.54 -14.49 20.15
N VAL A 731 34.66 -13.73 20.81
CA VAL A 731 34.03 -12.54 20.25
C VAL A 731 34.92 -11.34 20.52
N TYR A 732 35.16 -10.56 19.48
CA TYR A 732 35.85 -9.28 19.54
C TYR A 732 35.00 -8.22 18.85
N PHE A 733 35.30 -6.95 19.11
CA PHE A 733 34.72 -5.83 18.42
C PHE A 733 35.82 -5.04 17.73
N TYR A 734 35.52 -4.46 16.57
CA TYR A 734 36.40 -3.48 15.96
C TYR A 734 35.63 -2.18 15.76
N GLN A 735 36.32 -1.07 15.99
CA GLN A 735 35.77 0.27 15.87
C GLN A 735 36.56 1.06 14.85
N LEU A 736 35.85 1.70 13.93
CA LEU A 736 36.37 2.78 13.09
C LEU A 736 35.95 4.11 13.71
N ARG A 737 36.90 5.02 13.91
CA ARG A 737 36.62 6.45 14.16
C ARG A 737 37.29 7.30 13.11
N ALA A 738 36.56 8.30 12.62
CA ALA A 738 37.05 9.31 11.70
C ALA A 738 36.29 10.63 11.99
N GLY A 739 36.95 11.62 12.60
CA GLY A 739 36.29 12.85 13.04
C GLY A 739 35.15 12.57 14.04
N SER A 740 33.92 13.00 13.73
CA SER A 740 32.71 12.71 14.53
C SER A 740 32.06 11.35 14.23
N PHE A 741 32.52 10.65 13.18
CA PHE A 741 32.01 9.33 12.82
C PHE A 741 32.65 8.24 13.68
N SER A 742 31.83 7.35 14.23
CA SER A 742 32.27 6.19 15.00
C SER A 742 31.33 5.01 14.76
N GLU A 743 31.85 3.93 14.18
CA GLU A 743 31.08 2.71 13.93
C GLU A 743 31.78 1.51 14.57
N VAL A 744 31.01 0.62 15.21
CA VAL A 744 31.51 -0.59 15.87
C VAL A 744 30.84 -1.80 15.27
N ARG A 745 31.63 -2.84 14.99
CA ARG A 745 31.15 -4.10 14.43
C ARG A 745 31.72 -5.28 15.22
N LYS A 746 30.95 -6.36 15.29
CA LYS A 746 31.31 -7.60 15.99
C LYS A 746 32.05 -8.54 15.05
N MET A 747 33.09 -9.20 15.51
CA MET A 747 33.78 -10.28 14.79
C MET A 747 33.96 -11.52 15.69
N LEU A 748 33.95 -12.70 15.07
CA LEU A 748 34.09 -13.99 15.75
C LEU A 748 35.33 -14.72 15.21
N LEU A 749 36.35 -14.84 16.07
CA LEU A 749 37.54 -15.63 15.79
C LEU A 749 37.29 -17.09 16.21
N LEU A 750 37.44 -18.02 15.28
CA LEU A 750 37.43 -19.46 15.53
C LEU A 750 38.84 -19.99 15.25
N LYS A 751 39.56 -20.47 16.27
CA LYS A 751 40.77 -21.29 16.07
C LYS A 751 40.42 -22.76 15.97
#